data_AF-A0A9Q4H856-F1
#
_entry.id   AF-A0A9Q4H856-F1
#
_cell.length_a   1.000
_cell.length_b   1.000
_cell.length_c   1.000
_cell.angle_alpha   90.00
_cell.angle_beta   90.00
_cell.angle_gamma   90.00
#
_symmetry.space_group_name_H-M   'P 1'
#
loop_
_entity.id
_entity.type
_entity.pdbx_description
1 polymer ?
#
loop_
_entity_poly.entity_id
_entity_poly.type
_entity_poly.pdbx_seq_one_letter_code
_entity_poly.pdbx_strand_id
1 'polypeptide(L)'
;MKKRLIAPMLLSTASLVFFAISGSAQAAAYTDYSIYEVEPSKTFSTESQTSQAVAKLEKDTGWDASYQASGTTTTYQISAAGIHSEPEAIAILSGLTKQTAITGTISPVGSKQPYVTITSGAISGEKQANTLLTKLKQETGVAGAVKASGAAQSYVNIMTSEIADETKVKALIQSLAKQTGIRSSYQPITHTVSVTTIQSGTIVGNSKAEQIKSAFQKESGLQASLKETVKGQAYYTFTTAAISGEANTKNLLNQLKQSTGITGSYKSIKQKTTAESYNVQSAYFKGLNTVKDAISQIKKNTGVSGSYQQVGKSTSYTVNMKGLTKQQLQKIDTFFKKKKWHYTSSSVKKTTTSTAYQITAAQILGEQQANKAAAFFSQKKVKATKKATGTTAENQYQLISEETSDQAKVTKGLNMLKKNQLSAAAKTVNKQIANTFKITTESLLDTAKVNQALTFFQSNHISATSQKTGQATASSYQIITGAIISQEDIDRVLAFFKQNNAAGTTAKTGETAYTQYKIVTTQLSSKTALNNGLTYLKTQSLIPSYTTKSNTLYKISLNEQFTGHDAATAASTKLKQLYGWTSSIVKIKNGPQIMKTNYNLSLRDMVQKQMTVSPQTDGAAYVSLNYINTATSTVTADVLNIRSTPAVIPTNVIGQFKKGDKVKIISQTNGWAKINLGWRNASSDEVVQYVDPNNFSRDSKYYFQFLKLSQTAGLSVTEVNQKVLAGKGILTGKAKAFIDAANQYGINELYLISHALLETGNGTSDLANGLTYNGKKVYNMYGIGAYDSNPNYYGAKYAYEQGWFTPEAAIIGGAKFIGSSYIHNTAYNQDTLYKMRWSSTATHQYATDIGWAYKQVNRMYSLYSLLDGYTLYYDVPEYK
;
A
#
# COMPACT_ATOMS: atom_id res chain seq x y z
N MET A 1 18.91 -83.69 6.20
CA MET A 1 18.84 -83.57 7.68
C MET A 1 17.74 -84.50 8.16
N LYS A 2 18.05 -85.55 8.93
CA LYS A 2 17.03 -86.34 9.63
C LYS A 2 16.40 -85.42 10.70
N LYS A 3 15.25 -84.83 10.41
CA LYS A 3 14.40 -84.19 11.42
C LYS A 3 13.79 -85.33 12.25
N ARG A 4 14.01 -85.36 13.56
CA ARG A 4 13.02 -85.97 14.46
C ARG A 4 11.92 -84.92 14.59
N LEU A 5 10.85 -85.08 13.83
CA LEU A 5 9.59 -84.39 14.10
C LEU A 5 9.09 -84.88 15.47
N ILE A 6 8.85 -83.95 16.39
CA ILE A 6 8.18 -84.26 17.63
C ILE A 6 6.69 -84.45 17.32
N ALA A 7 6.12 -85.46 17.97
CA ALA A 7 4.72 -85.89 18.02
C ALA A 7 3.68 -84.74 18.11
N PRO A 8 2.41 -85.01 17.73
CA PRO A 8 1.36 -83.99 17.75
C PRO A 8 1.18 -83.42 19.16
N MET A 9 1.31 -82.11 19.31
CA MET A 9 0.81 -81.40 20.49
C MET A 9 -0.72 -81.52 20.46
N LEU A 10 -1.25 -82.40 21.31
CA LEU A 10 -2.64 -82.37 21.73
C LEU A 10 -2.95 -80.95 22.23
N LEU A 11 -4.00 -80.33 21.68
CA LEU A 11 -4.65 -79.19 22.32
C LEU A 11 -5.19 -79.67 23.68
N SER A 12 -4.41 -79.50 24.74
CA SER A 12 -4.96 -79.52 26.10
C SER A 12 -5.68 -78.20 26.33
N THR A 13 -7.00 -78.26 26.41
CA THR A 13 -7.83 -77.19 26.98
C THR A 13 -7.39 -76.94 28.42
N ALA A 14 -6.65 -75.87 28.64
CA ALA A 14 -6.36 -75.36 29.97
C ALA A 14 -6.81 -73.90 30.03
N SER A 15 -8.00 -73.68 30.60
CA SER A 15 -8.40 -72.40 31.16
C SER A 15 -7.46 -72.07 32.32
N LEU A 16 -6.74 -70.95 32.27
CA LEU A 16 -6.18 -70.33 33.46
C LEU A 16 -5.97 -68.82 33.27
N VAL A 17 -6.65 -68.10 34.14
CA VAL A 17 -6.51 -66.68 34.48
C VAL A 17 -5.08 -66.42 35.01
N PHE A 18 -4.40 -65.35 34.57
CA PHE A 18 -3.87 -64.29 35.46
C PHE A 18 -2.98 -63.24 34.77
N PHE A 19 -3.10 -62.02 35.32
CA PHE A 19 -2.21 -60.86 35.37
C PHE A 19 -1.63 -60.26 34.07
N ALA A 20 -2.16 -59.08 33.75
CA ALA A 20 -1.42 -58.03 33.07
C ALA A 20 -0.19 -57.63 33.92
N ILE A 21 0.99 -57.58 33.30
CA ILE A 21 1.98 -56.47 33.28
C ILE A 21 3.09 -56.88 32.30
N SER A 22 3.23 -56.16 31.18
CA SER A 22 4.52 -55.76 30.60
C SER A 22 4.23 -54.90 29.36
N GLY A 23 4.75 -53.67 29.33
CA GLY A 23 4.60 -52.75 28.20
C GLY A 23 4.93 -53.44 26.87
N SER A 24 4.00 -53.34 25.93
CA SER A 24 4.14 -53.88 24.58
C SER A 24 5.44 -53.39 23.94
N ALA A 25 6.17 -54.30 23.30
CA ALA A 25 7.33 -53.95 22.49
C ALA A 25 6.90 -52.91 21.43
N GLN A 26 7.48 -51.71 21.50
CA GLN A 26 7.17 -50.64 20.56
C GLN A 26 8.12 -50.75 19.37
N ALA A 27 7.59 -51.06 18.19
CA ALA A 27 8.37 -51.10 16.96
C ALA A 27 8.62 -49.67 16.47
N ALA A 28 9.87 -49.37 16.10
CA ALA A 28 10.23 -48.11 15.47
C ALA A 28 9.73 -48.04 14.01
N ALA A 29 9.66 -46.83 13.46
CA ALA A 29 9.45 -46.64 12.02
C ALA A 29 10.62 -47.26 11.21
N TYR A 30 10.33 -47.68 9.98
CA TYR A 30 11.38 -48.19 9.09
C TYR A 30 12.37 -47.09 8.74
N THR A 31 13.65 -47.41 8.82
CA THR A 31 14.72 -46.63 8.17
C THR A 31 14.90 -47.16 6.75
N ASP A 32 14.77 -46.27 5.77
CA ASP A 32 14.91 -46.57 4.35
C ASP A 32 16.38 -46.48 3.91
N TYR A 33 16.91 -47.55 3.33
CA TYR A 33 18.24 -47.59 2.74
C TYR A 33 18.22 -47.74 1.20
N SER A 34 17.12 -47.35 0.54
CA SER A 34 17.05 -47.24 -0.92
C SER A 34 17.97 -46.15 -1.44
N ILE A 35 18.40 -46.26 -2.70
CA ILE A 35 19.24 -45.24 -3.34
C ILE A 35 18.37 -44.32 -4.19
N TYR A 36 18.57 -43.02 -4.04
CA TYR A 36 17.85 -41.96 -4.72
C TYR A 36 18.79 -40.99 -5.42
N GLU A 37 18.33 -40.41 -6.51
CA GLU A 37 18.94 -39.24 -7.15
C GLU A 37 18.03 -38.02 -6.99
N VAL A 38 18.63 -36.84 -6.96
CA VAL A 38 17.91 -35.55 -6.88
C VAL A 38 18.15 -34.79 -8.17
N GLU A 39 17.09 -34.54 -8.93
CA GLU A 39 17.18 -33.90 -10.24
C GLU A 39 16.67 -32.45 -10.18
N PRO A 40 17.55 -31.44 -10.31
CA PRO A 40 17.14 -30.04 -10.37
C PRO A 40 16.28 -29.74 -11.60
N SER A 41 15.15 -29.05 -11.41
CA SER A 41 14.25 -28.65 -12.51
C SER A 41 14.70 -27.36 -13.23
N LYS A 42 15.78 -26.72 -12.76
CA LYS A 42 16.25 -25.42 -13.29
C LYS A 42 16.88 -25.60 -14.67
N THR A 43 16.47 -24.74 -15.62
CA THR A 43 17.11 -24.61 -16.93
C THR A 43 17.80 -23.26 -17.10
N PHE A 44 18.78 -23.23 -18.01
CA PHE A 44 19.64 -22.08 -18.29
C PHE A 44 19.69 -21.84 -19.81
N SER A 45 19.80 -20.56 -20.21
CA SER A 45 19.76 -20.14 -21.61
C SER A 45 21.12 -20.12 -22.31
N THR A 46 22.22 -20.33 -21.58
CA THR A 46 23.57 -20.39 -22.14
C THR A 46 24.41 -21.43 -21.40
N GLU A 47 25.35 -22.04 -22.10
CA GLU A 47 26.28 -23.02 -21.54
C GLU A 47 27.15 -22.43 -20.44
N SER A 48 27.65 -21.20 -20.64
CA SER A 48 28.49 -20.50 -19.67
C SER A 48 27.78 -20.28 -18.33
N GLN A 49 26.51 -19.88 -18.35
CA GLN A 49 25.71 -19.72 -17.12
C GLN A 49 25.53 -21.05 -16.39
N THR A 50 25.32 -22.15 -17.13
CA THR A 50 25.15 -23.47 -16.53
C THR A 50 26.44 -23.98 -15.94
N SER A 51 27.56 -23.84 -16.65
CA SER A 51 28.88 -24.22 -16.16
C SER A 51 29.24 -23.48 -14.87
N GLN A 52 28.97 -22.17 -14.79
CA GLN A 52 29.15 -21.40 -13.55
C GLN A 52 28.24 -21.88 -12.42
N ALA A 53 27.00 -22.22 -12.72
CA ALA A 53 26.05 -22.73 -11.74
C ALA A 53 26.45 -24.12 -11.20
N VAL A 54 26.99 -24.99 -12.06
CA VAL A 54 27.56 -26.29 -11.67
C VAL A 54 28.78 -26.10 -10.78
N ALA A 55 29.76 -25.30 -11.19
CA ALA A 55 30.96 -25.05 -10.39
C ALA A 55 30.64 -24.43 -9.02
N LYS A 56 29.61 -23.58 -8.96
CA LYS A 56 29.12 -23.04 -7.68
C LYS A 56 28.44 -24.12 -6.83
N LEU A 57 27.63 -24.97 -7.45
CA LEU A 57 26.98 -26.08 -6.76
C LEU A 57 28.01 -27.00 -6.12
N GLU A 58 28.97 -27.49 -6.90
CA GLU A 58 30.07 -28.34 -6.42
C GLU A 58 30.82 -27.68 -5.27
N LYS A 59 31.11 -26.38 -5.37
CA LYS A 59 31.80 -25.63 -4.31
C LYS A 59 30.99 -25.54 -3.02
N ASP A 60 29.70 -25.25 -3.10
CA ASP A 60 28.86 -24.98 -1.92
C ASP A 60 28.35 -26.28 -1.25
N THR A 61 28.25 -27.37 -2.01
CA THR A 61 27.68 -28.64 -1.52
C THR A 61 28.68 -29.78 -1.44
N GLY A 62 29.76 -29.75 -2.23
CA GLY A 62 30.67 -30.88 -2.44
C GLY A 62 30.09 -31.98 -3.33
N TRP A 63 28.91 -31.78 -3.93
CA TRP A 63 28.26 -32.79 -4.77
C TRP A 63 28.74 -32.70 -6.20
N ASP A 64 29.03 -33.86 -6.80
CA ASP A 64 29.37 -33.94 -8.21
C ASP A 64 28.14 -33.62 -9.08
N ALA A 65 28.33 -32.76 -10.09
CA ALA A 65 27.26 -32.32 -10.96
C ALA A 65 27.76 -32.07 -12.38
N SER A 66 26.89 -32.38 -13.34
CA SER A 66 27.14 -32.14 -14.75
C SER A 66 26.01 -31.30 -15.36
N TYR A 67 26.20 -30.89 -16.61
CA TYR A 67 25.14 -30.26 -17.37
C TYR A 67 25.06 -30.83 -18.79
N GLN A 68 23.85 -30.78 -19.36
CA GLN A 68 23.60 -31.23 -20.72
C GLN A 68 22.52 -30.37 -21.39
N ALA A 69 22.52 -30.36 -22.72
CA ALA A 69 21.45 -29.76 -23.49
C ALA A 69 20.12 -30.45 -23.20
N SER A 70 19.07 -29.67 -22.92
CA SER A 70 17.76 -30.16 -22.48
C SER A 70 16.62 -29.79 -23.44
N GLY A 71 16.89 -28.99 -24.48
CA GLY A 71 15.88 -28.53 -25.44
C GLY A 71 16.27 -27.19 -26.08
N THR A 72 15.32 -26.53 -26.74
CA THR A 72 15.51 -25.19 -27.33
C THR A 72 14.37 -24.25 -26.96
N THR A 73 14.68 -22.96 -26.78
CA THR A 73 13.69 -21.87 -26.76
C THR A 73 13.73 -21.11 -28.06
N THR A 74 12.60 -20.54 -28.47
CA THR A 74 12.55 -19.61 -29.60
C THR A 74 12.40 -18.19 -29.08
N THR A 75 13.27 -17.31 -29.53
CA THR A 75 13.15 -15.87 -29.32
C THR A 75 12.79 -15.16 -30.62
N TYR A 76 12.10 -14.03 -30.52
CA TYR A 76 11.64 -13.22 -31.63
C TYR A 76 12.15 -11.80 -31.51
N GLN A 77 12.43 -11.13 -32.62
CA GLN A 77 12.72 -9.69 -32.62
C GLN A 77 11.90 -9.03 -33.71
N ILE A 78 11.13 -7.99 -33.36
CA ILE A 78 10.28 -7.26 -34.29
C ILE A 78 11.06 -6.06 -34.83
N SER A 79 10.96 -5.81 -36.13
CA SER A 79 11.47 -4.62 -36.81
C SER A 79 10.36 -3.98 -37.63
N ALA A 80 10.08 -2.70 -37.39
CA ALA A 80 9.08 -1.91 -38.13
C ALA A 80 9.72 -0.61 -38.62
N ALA A 81 9.73 -0.41 -39.94
CA ALA A 81 10.22 0.81 -40.60
C ALA A 81 9.05 1.64 -41.15
N GLY A 82 9.35 2.78 -41.76
CA GLY A 82 8.35 3.68 -42.36
C GLY A 82 7.88 4.81 -41.44
N ILE A 83 8.66 5.16 -40.42
CA ILE A 83 8.33 6.25 -39.49
C ILE A 83 9.03 7.52 -39.94
N HIS A 84 8.27 8.59 -40.17
CA HIS A 84 8.77 9.77 -40.90
C HIS A 84 9.47 10.81 -40.00
N SER A 85 9.42 10.65 -38.68
CA SER A 85 10.12 11.53 -37.74
C SER A 85 10.56 10.81 -36.46
N GLU A 86 11.63 11.32 -35.83
CA GLU A 86 12.14 10.78 -34.56
C GLU A 86 11.14 10.93 -33.41
N PRO A 87 10.44 12.08 -33.22
CA PRO A 87 9.44 12.20 -32.17
C PRO A 87 8.27 11.23 -32.32
N GLU A 88 7.83 10.96 -33.56
CA GLU A 88 6.81 9.95 -33.84
C GLU A 88 7.31 8.54 -33.50
N ALA A 89 8.55 8.20 -33.86
CA ALA A 89 9.15 6.92 -33.50
C ALA A 89 9.24 6.73 -31.98
N ILE A 90 9.59 7.80 -31.23
CA ILE A 90 9.60 7.81 -29.77
C ILE A 90 8.20 7.60 -29.20
N ALA A 91 7.18 8.28 -29.75
CA ALA A 91 5.80 8.14 -29.31
C ALA A 91 5.27 6.72 -29.53
N ILE A 92 5.51 6.14 -30.71
CA ILE A 92 5.11 4.76 -31.05
C ILE A 92 5.83 3.74 -30.16
N LEU A 93 7.15 3.87 -29.95
CA LEU A 93 7.89 2.96 -29.08
C LEU A 93 7.43 3.07 -27.61
N SER A 94 7.19 4.28 -27.13
CA SER A 94 6.66 4.52 -25.78
C SER A 94 5.27 3.90 -25.60
N GLY A 95 4.39 4.04 -26.59
CA GLY A 95 3.08 3.40 -26.58
C GLY A 95 3.16 1.88 -26.64
N LEU A 96 4.07 1.32 -27.45
CA LEU A 96 4.34 -0.12 -27.50
C LEU A 96 4.76 -0.63 -26.11
N THR A 97 5.73 0.03 -25.48
CA THR A 97 6.19 -0.34 -24.12
C THR A 97 5.06 -0.23 -23.10
N LYS A 98 4.26 0.83 -23.13
CA LYS A 98 3.16 1.02 -22.19
C LYS A 98 2.05 -0.03 -22.33
N GLN A 99 1.70 -0.43 -23.55
CA GLN A 99 0.59 -1.35 -23.80
C GLN A 99 0.97 -2.82 -23.75
N THR A 100 2.24 -3.14 -24.06
CA THR A 100 2.67 -4.54 -24.24
C THR A 100 3.86 -4.95 -23.36
N ALA A 101 4.44 -4.01 -22.60
CA ALA A 101 5.72 -4.17 -21.90
C ALA A 101 6.93 -4.49 -22.80
N ILE A 102 6.77 -4.38 -24.13
CA ILE A 102 7.85 -4.61 -25.10
C ILE A 102 8.71 -3.36 -25.21
N THR A 103 10.01 -3.53 -24.98
CA THR A 103 11.02 -2.48 -25.13
C THR A 103 11.75 -2.61 -26.46
N GLY A 104 12.52 -1.59 -26.84
CA GLY A 104 13.26 -1.58 -28.09
C GLY A 104 14.11 -0.35 -28.23
N THR A 105 14.68 -0.20 -29.41
CA THR A 105 15.49 0.94 -29.82
C THR A 105 14.95 1.55 -31.10
N ILE A 106 15.16 2.84 -31.26
CA ILE A 106 14.92 3.56 -32.51
C ILE A 106 16.24 3.64 -33.24
N SER A 107 16.21 3.40 -34.55
CA SER A 107 17.38 3.57 -35.40
C SER A 107 17.00 4.33 -36.66
N PRO A 108 17.81 5.28 -37.12
CA PRO A 108 17.59 5.93 -38.40
C PRO A 108 17.74 4.93 -39.56
N VAL A 109 17.07 5.22 -40.67
CA VAL A 109 17.10 4.43 -41.91
C VAL A 109 17.65 5.31 -43.04
N GLY A 110 18.63 4.78 -43.79
CA GLY A 110 19.24 5.49 -44.92
C GLY A 110 20.31 6.51 -44.51
N SER A 111 20.64 7.43 -45.43
CA SER A 111 21.59 8.52 -45.22
C SER A 111 20.87 9.81 -44.82
N LYS A 112 21.57 10.69 -44.08
CA LYS A 112 21.03 12.01 -43.76
C LYS A 112 20.79 12.84 -45.03
N GLN A 113 19.64 13.49 -45.12
CA GLN A 113 19.29 14.40 -46.19
C GLN A 113 19.46 15.85 -45.72
N PRO A 114 19.89 16.78 -46.60
CA PRO A 114 20.04 18.19 -46.23
C PRO A 114 18.67 18.87 -46.11
N TYR A 115 18.54 19.72 -45.09
CA TYR A 115 17.45 20.69 -45.06
C TYR A 115 17.62 21.72 -46.18
N VAL A 116 16.50 22.09 -46.78
CA VAL A 116 16.38 23.03 -47.88
C VAL A 116 15.41 24.14 -47.50
N THR A 117 15.76 25.38 -47.77
CA THR A 117 14.81 26.50 -47.79
C THR A 117 14.47 26.85 -49.23
N ILE A 118 13.24 27.29 -49.47
CA ILE A 118 12.79 27.78 -50.77
C ILE A 118 12.57 29.28 -50.65
N THR A 119 13.23 30.04 -51.52
CA THR A 119 13.04 31.50 -51.64
C THR A 119 12.20 31.78 -52.89
N SER A 120 11.05 32.43 -52.74
CA SER A 120 10.18 32.80 -53.85
C SER A 120 10.81 33.83 -54.77
N GLY A 121 10.28 33.97 -55.99
CA GLY A 121 10.51 35.13 -56.84
C GLY A 121 10.03 36.45 -56.20
N ALA A 122 10.38 37.59 -56.82
CA ALA A 122 10.04 38.91 -56.32
C ALA A 122 8.53 39.21 -56.37
N ILE A 123 8.01 39.77 -55.28
CA ILE A 123 6.59 40.13 -55.07
C ILE A 123 6.51 41.64 -54.84
N SER A 124 5.63 42.34 -55.57
CA SER A 124 5.60 43.81 -55.67
C SER A 124 5.03 44.55 -54.45
N GLY A 125 4.68 43.87 -53.36
CA GLY A 125 4.23 44.52 -52.14
C GLY A 125 4.12 43.58 -50.93
N GLU A 126 4.32 44.16 -49.74
CA GLU A 126 4.35 43.44 -48.46
C GLU A 126 3.02 42.75 -48.15
N LYS A 127 1.90 43.41 -48.45
CA LYS A 127 0.56 42.84 -48.24
C LYS A 127 0.33 41.63 -49.14
N GLN A 128 0.71 41.70 -50.42
CA GLN A 128 0.61 40.58 -51.34
C GLN A 128 1.50 39.41 -50.90
N ALA A 129 2.72 39.69 -50.44
CA ALA A 129 3.63 38.66 -49.93
C ALA A 129 3.09 37.98 -48.68
N ASN A 130 2.48 38.72 -47.75
CA ASN A 130 1.86 38.15 -46.54
C ASN A 130 0.60 37.33 -46.85
N THR A 131 -0.23 37.76 -47.81
CA THR A 131 -1.36 36.97 -48.30
C THR A 131 -0.88 35.65 -48.91
N LEU A 132 0.17 35.69 -49.74
CA LEU A 132 0.71 34.50 -50.37
C LEU A 132 1.38 33.55 -49.36
N LEU A 133 2.05 34.08 -48.31
CA LEU A 133 2.59 33.30 -47.21
C LEU A 133 1.50 32.58 -46.41
N THR A 134 0.36 33.25 -46.18
CA THR A 134 -0.80 32.62 -45.51
C THR A 134 -1.35 31.46 -46.33
N LYS A 135 -1.47 31.68 -47.65
CA LYS A 135 -1.93 30.66 -48.61
C LYS A 135 -0.95 29.48 -48.71
N LEU A 136 0.36 29.74 -48.71
CA LEU A 136 1.41 28.71 -48.67
C LEU A 136 1.20 27.77 -47.49
N LYS A 137 1.06 28.33 -46.28
CA LYS A 137 0.88 27.54 -45.05
C LYS A 137 -0.40 26.70 -45.11
N GLN A 138 -1.48 27.26 -45.65
CA GLN A 138 -2.77 26.57 -45.75
C GLN A 138 -2.75 25.40 -46.74
N GLU A 139 -2.14 25.59 -47.92
CA GLU A 139 -2.17 24.60 -49.01
C GLU A 139 -1.04 23.56 -48.91
N THR A 140 0.11 23.92 -48.33
CA THR A 140 1.28 23.05 -48.27
C THR A 140 1.63 22.57 -46.87
N GLY A 141 1.11 23.22 -45.82
CA GLY A 141 1.51 23.00 -44.42
C GLY A 141 2.83 23.67 -44.03
N VAL A 142 3.59 24.21 -45.00
CA VAL A 142 4.93 24.74 -44.78
C VAL A 142 4.89 26.20 -44.32
N ALA A 143 5.54 26.48 -43.20
CA ALA A 143 5.71 27.84 -42.69
C ALA A 143 6.84 28.59 -43.42
N GLY A 144 6.83 29.91 -43.34
CA GLY A 144 7.87 30.77 -43.90
C GLY A 144 7.80 32.18 -43.36
N ALA A 145 8.63 33.07 -43.89
CA ALA A 145 8.69 34.47 -43.54
C ALA A 145 8.81 35.34 -44.80
N VAL A 146 8.19 36.52 -44.76
CA VAL A 146 8.37 37.55 -45.79
C VAL A 146 9.66 38.32 -45.51
N LYS A 147 10.50 38.48 -46.53
CA LYS A 147 11.76 39.24 -46.48
C LYS A 147 11.77 40.34 -47.54
N ALA A 148 12.19 41.54 -47.18
CA ALA A 148 12.43 42.64 -48.12
C ALA A 148 13.64 42.33 -49.03
N SER A 149 13.52 42.61 -50.34
CA SER A 149 14.52 42.26 -51.36
C SER A 149 14.84 43.40 -52.36
N GLY A 150 14.04 44.48 -52.40
CA GLY A 150 14.20 45.62 -53.32
C GLY A 150 14.84 46.89 -52.74
N ALA A 151 15.19 47.87 -53.59
CA ALA A 151 15.76 49.17 -53.20
C ALA A 151 14.76 50.03 -52.41
N ALA A 152 15.26 50.84 -51.47
CA ALA A 152 14.42 51.59 -50.52
C ALA A 152 13.78 52.85 -51.16
N GLN A 153 12.44 52.93 -51.15
CA GLN A 153 11.67 54.11 -51.55
C GLN A 153 11.21 54.89 -50.31
N SER A 154 11.50 56.20 -50.23
CA SER A 154 11.15 57.06 -49.09
C SER A 154 9.74 57.63 -49.17
N TYR A 155 9.01 57.60 -48.06
CA TYR A 155 7.75 58.32 -47.91
C TYR A 155 7.97 59.83 -47.74
N VAL A 156 7.00 60.63 -48.20
CA VAL A 156 7.02 62.10 -48.17
C VAL A 156 5.69 62.63 -47.60
N ASN A 157 5.72 63.63 -46.73
CA ASN A 157 4.54 64.43 -46.35
C ASN A 157 4.60 65.80 -47.05
N ILE A 158 3.44 66.39 -47.34
CA ILE A 158 3.31 67.78 -47.76
C ILE A 158 2.86 68.62 -46.56
N MET A 159 3.61 69.68 -46.24
CA MET A 159 3.35 70.57 -45.10
C MET A 159 3.13 72.02 -45.57
N THR A 160 2.08 72.68 -45.05
CA THR A 160 1.76 74.08 -45.39
C THR A 160 2.47 75.09 -44.51
N SER A 161 2.51 76.36 -44.96
CA SER A 161 2.71 77.53 -44.10
C SER A 161 1.59 77.70 -43.08
N GLU A 162 1.77 78.60 -42.11
CA GLU A 162 0.76 78.90 -41.08
C GLU A 162 -0.48 79.59 -41.66
N ILE A 163 -1.65 79.17 -41.18
CA ILE A 163 -2.98 79.63 -41.60
C ILE A 163 -3.71 80.13 -40.34
N ALA A 164 -4.20 81.37 -40.35
CA ALA A 164 -4.75 82.03 -39.15
C ALA A 164 -6.20 81.62 -38.78
N ASP A 165 -6.90 80.87 -39.63
CA ASP A 165 -8.33 80.52 -39.44
C ASP A 165 -8.54 79.01 -39.51
N GLU A 166 -8.99 78.42 -38.40
CA GLU A 166 -9.28 76.99 -38.26
C GLU A 166 -10.41 76.53 -39.19
N THR A 167 -11.39 77.38 -39.46
CA THR A 167 -12.52 77.08 -40.33
C THR A 167 -12.02 76.89 -41.77
N LYS A 168 -11.13 77.79 -42.21
CA LYS A 168 -10.46 77.69 -43.50
C LYS A 168 -9.60 76.42 -43.60
N VAL A 169 -8.88 76.07 -42.54
CA VAL A 169 -8.06 74.85 -42.46
C VAL A 169 -8.90 73.59 -42.61
N LYS A 170 -10.02 73.49 -41.90
CA LYS A 170 -10.95 72.35 -41.99
C LYS A 170 -11.54 72.21 -43.41
N ALA A 171 -11.91 73.32 -44.04
CA ALA A 171 -12.43 73.33 -45.40
C ALA A 171 -11.38 72.85 -46.43
N LEU A 172 -10.12 73.24 -46.26
CA LEU A 172 -9.00 72.82 -47.13
C LEU A 172 -8.71 71.33 -47.01
N ILE A 173 -8.71 70.78 -45.80
CA ILE A 173 -8.52 69.34 -45.56
C ILE A 173 -9.61 68.51 -46.24
N GLN A 174 -10.87 68.91 -46.09
CA GLN A 174 -11.98 68.22 -46.73
C GLN A 174 -11.90 68.29 -48.27
N SER A 175 -11.53 69.46 -48.79
CA SER A 175 -11.40 69.68 -50.24
C SER A 175 -10.23 68.88 -50.84
N LEU A 176 -9.08 68.82 -50.16
CA LEU A 176 -7.94 68.00 -50.59
C LEU A 176 -8.34 66.53 -50.69
N ALA A 177 -8.97 65.99 -49.64
CA ALA A 177 -9.41 64.60 -49.60
C ALA A 177 -10.43 64.29 -50.70
N LYS A 178 -11.38 65.19 -50.96
CA LYS A 178 -12.40 65.02 -52.01
C LYS A 178 -11.81 65.04 -53.42
N GLN A 179 -10.86 65.93 -53.70
CA GLN A 179 -10.33 66.13 -55.05
C GLN A 179 -9.20 65.15 -55.42
N THR A 180 -8.40 64.74 -54.44
CA THR A 180 -7.17 63.95 -54.68
C THR A 180 -7.17 62.58 -54.01
N GLY A 181 -8.13 62.33 -53.10
CA GLY A 181 -8.13 61.16 -52.25
C GLY A 181 -7.05 61.16 -51.16
N ILE A 182 -6.29 62.26 -51.01
CA ILE A 182 -5.19 62.41 -50.05
C ILE A 182 -5.73 62.89 -48.71
N ARG A 183 -5.49 62.11 -47.66
CA ARG A 183 -5.85 62.47 -46.29
C ARG A 183 -4.84 63.46 -45.73
N SER A 184 -5.31 64.35 -44.86
CA SER A 184 -4.46 65.32 -44.17
C SER A 184 -5.01 65.65 -42.80
N SER A 185 -4.13 66.14 -41.93
CA SER A 185 -4.44 66.64 -40.59
C SER A 185 -3.89 68.05 -40.43
N TYR A 186 -4.29 68.75 -39.37
CA TYR A 186 -3.71 70.05 -39.03
C TYR A 186 -3.28 70.09 -37.57
N GLN A 187 -2.28 70.92 -37.29
CA GLN A 187 -1.80 71.19 -35.95
C GLN A 187 -1.93 72.69 -35.61
N PRO A 188 -2.51 73.03 -34.46
CA PRO A 188 -2.49 74.40 -33.93
C PRO A 188 -1.07 74.80 -33.48
N ILE A 189 -0.70 76.05 -33.74
CA ILE A 189 0.57 76.68 -33.33
C ILE A 189 0.26 77.75 -32.27
N THR A 190 0.93 77.65 -31.12
CA THR A 190 0.72 78.49 -29.92
C THR A 190 1.63 79.72 -29.88
N HIS A 191 1.05 80.89 -29.59
CA HIS A 191 1.73 82.16 -29.37
C HIS A 191 1.47 82.71 -27.96
N THR A 192 2.36 83.54 -27.41
CA THR A 192 2.26 84.06 -26.02
C THR A 192 1.50 85.38 -25.93
N VAL A 193 0.52 85.49 -25.02
CA VAL A 193 -0.33 86.69 -24.77
C VAL A 193 -0.48 86.96 -23.25
N SER A 194 -0.38 88.22 -22.81
CA SER A 194 -0.54 88.62 -21.39
C SER A 194 -2.00 88.97 -21.02
N VAL A 195 -2.53 88.42 -19.92
CA VAL A 195 -3.90 88.66 -19.43
C VAL A 195 -3.94 89.01 -17.94
N THR A 196 -4.91 89.82 -17.51
CA THR A 196 -5.05 90.39 -16.16
C THR A 196 -6.41 90.07 -15.52
N THR A 197 -6.46 89.80 -14.20
CA THR A 197 -7.69 89.66 -13.38
C THR A 197 -7.71 90.66 -12.22
N ILE A 198 -8.91 91.09 -11.79
CA ILE A 198 -9.13 92.00 -10.65
C ILE A 198 -9.82 91.25 -9.52
N GLN A 199 -9.34 91.44 -8.28
CA GLN A 199 -9.94 90.90 -7.07
C GLN A 199 -10.20 92.00 -6.04
N SER A 200 -11.40 92.05 -5.45
CA SER A 200 -11.77 93.01 -4.38
C SER A 200 -11.40 92.50 -2.98
N GLY A 201 -11.37 93.43 -2.02
CA GLY A 201 -11.43 93.16 -0.59
C GLY A 201 -12.81 92.69 -0.15
N THR A 202 -12.97 92.46 1.16
CA THR A 202 -14.14 91.81 1.75
C THR A 202 -15.41 92.67 1.69
N ILE A 203 -16.51 92.06 1.24
CA ILE A 203 -17.85 92.63 1.15
C ILE A 203 -18.77 91.87 2.12
N VAL A 204 -19.26 92.54 3.16
CA VAL A 204 -20.18 91.93 4.14
C VAL A 204 -21.63 92.13 3.67
N GLY A 205 -22.40 91.03 3.67
CA GLY A 205 -23.82 91.00 3.33
C GLY A 205 -24.09 90.60 1.87
N ASN A 206 -25.00 89.62 1.68
CA ASN A 206 -25.30 89.03 0.37
C ASN A 206 -25.85 90.05 -0.63
N SER A 207 -26.78 90.90 -0.18
CA SER A 207 -27.41 91.92 -1.04
C SER A 207 -26.39 92.95 -1.53
N LYS A 208 -25.51 93.42 -0.63
CA LYS A 208 -24.45 94.38 -0.97
C LYS A 208 -23.42 93.79 -1.92
N ALA A 209 -23.06 92.52 -1.74
CA ALA A 209 -22.14 91.81 -2.62
C ALA A 209 -22.69 91.73 -4.07
N GLU A 210 -23.96 91.34 -4.25
CA GLU A 210 -24.57 91.27 -5.59
C GLU A 210 -24.76 92.64 -6.25
N GLN A 211 -25.06 93.69 -5.46
CA GLN A 211 -25.09 95.06 -5.97
C GLN A 211 -23.72 95.51 -6.50
N ILE A 212 -22.65 95.25 -5.75
CA ILE A 212 -21.29 95.60 -6.16
C ILE A 212 -20.86 94.80 -7.38
N LYS A 213 -21.20 93.51 -7.46
CA LYS A 213 -20.94 92.69 -8.66
C LYS A 213 -21.64 93.24 -9.90
N SER A 214 -22.94 93.52 -9.80
CA SER A 214 -23.72 94.03 -10.92
C SER A 214 -23.18 95.36 -11.44
N ALA A 215 -22.80 96.27 -10.52
CA ALA A 215 -22.24 97.55 -10.91
C ALA A 215 -20.81 97.41 -11.48
N PHE A 216 -19.98 96.49 -10.96
CA PHE A 216 -18.65 96.20 -11.50
C PHE A 216 -18.73 95.73 -12.95
N GLN A 217 -19.64 94.79 -13.24
CA GLN A 217 -19.82 94.25 -14.58
C GLN A 217 -20.28 95.32 -15.57
N LYS A 218 -21.21 96.19 -15.14
CA LYS A 218 -21.72 97.28 -15.96
C LYS A 218 -20.65 98.33 -16.29
N GLU A 219 -19.83 98.75 -15.32
CA GLU A 219 -18.85 99.83 -15.52
C GLU A 219 -17.56 99.36 -16.19
N SER A 220 -17.07 98.16 -15.84
CA SER A 220 -15.83 97.63 -16.42
C SER A 220 -16.01 97.00 -17.79
N GLY A 221 -17.21 96.48 -18.09
CA GLY A 221 -17.45 95.61 -19.24
C GLY A 221 -16.78 94.23 -19.10
N LEU A 222 -16.35 93.86 -17.89
CA LEU A 222 -15.83 92.54 -17.54
C LEU A 222 -16.87 91.77 -16.75
N GLN A 223 -16.99 90.47 -17.02
CA GLN A 223 -17.73 89.57 -16.15
C GLN A 223 -17.03 89.42 -14.79
N ALA A 224 -17.81 89.25 -13.73
CA ALA A 224 -17.29 89.06 -12.39
C ALA A 224 -18.14 88.08 -11.57
N SER A 225 -17.47 87.40 -10.64
CA SER A 225 -18.05 86.43 -9.73
C SER A 225 -17.84 86.85 -8.29
N LEU A 226 -18.72 86.41 -7.39
CA LEU A 226 -18.58 86.61 -5.95
C LEU A 226 -18.13 85.30 -5.31
N LYS A 227 -17.00 85.34 -4.62
CA LYS A 227 -16.46 84.25 -3.82
C LYS A 227 -16.85 84.47 -2.37
N GLU A 228 -17.67 83.59 -1.80
CA GLU A 228 -17.96 83.60 -0.35
C GLU A 228 -16.67 83.30 0.42
N THR A 229 -16.26 84.22 1.29
CA THR A 229 -15.05 84.10 2.11
C THR A 229 -15.35 83.69 3.53
N VAL A 230 -16.51 84.07 4.09
CA VAL A 230 -16.95 83.66 5.44
C VAL A 230 -18.47 83.50 5.44
N LYS A 231 -18.96 82.38 5.99
CA LYS A 231 -20.39 82.09 6.15
C LYS A 231 -20.87 82.46 7.56
N GLY A 232 -22.00 83.13 7.67
CA GLY A 232 -22.61 83.55 8.93
C GLY A 232 -23.12 82.39 9.79
N GLN A 233 -22.93 82.45 11.12
CA GLN A 233 -23.33 81.42 12.08
C GLN A 233 -24.55 81.82 12.93
N ALA A 234 -25.30 80.83 13.43
CA ALA A 234 -26.50 81.03 14.25
C ALA A 234 -26.20 81.28 15.73
N TYR A 235 -27.08 82.01 16.41
CA TYR A 235 -27.00 82.24 17.86
C TYR A 235 -27.89 81.26 18.66
N TYR A 236 -27.41 80.78 19.82
CA TYR A 236 -28.10 79.84 20.73
C TYR A 236 -28.23 80.40 22.17
N THR A 237 -29.13 79.85 22.97
CA THR A 237 -29.26 80.12 24.42
C THR A 237 -29.60 78.82 25.17
N PHE A 238 -29.43 78.81 26.50
CA PHE A 238 -29.75 77.66 27.36
C PHE A 238 -30.65 78.08 28.52
N THR A 239 -31.60 77.23 28.90
CA THR A 239 -32.40 77.40 30.13
C THR A 239 -32.32 76.14 31.00
N THR A 240 -31.95 76.27 32.28
CA THR A 240 -31.82 75.13 33.20
C THR A 240 -33.17 74.60 33.68
N ALA A 241 -33.21 73.45 34.36
CA ALA A 241 -34.34 73.02 35.18
C ALA A 241 -34.34 73.76 36.55
N ALA A 242 -35.32 73.45 37.41
CA ALA A 242 -35.44 74.00 38.76
C ALA A 242 -34.24 73.61 39.64
N ILE A 243 -33.59 74.60 40.22
CA ILE A 243 -32.44 74.47 41.13
C ILE A 243 -32.89 74.92 42.53
N SER A 244 -32.62 74.12 43.56
CA SER A 244 -32.96 74.45 44.94
C SER A 244 -31.93 75.40 45.57
N GLY A 245 -32.41 76.48 46.16
CA GLY A 245 -31.59 77.50 46.83
C GLY A 245 -31.00 78.55 45.90
N GLU A 246 -31.16 79.82 46.26
CA GLU A 246 -30.68 80.94 45.44
C GLU A 246 -29.16 81.00 45.36
N ALA A 247 -28.47 80.77 46.49
CA ALA A 247 -27.00 80.81 46.57
C ALA A 247 -26.35 79.80 45.61
N ASN A 248 -26.90 78.59 45.53
CA ASN A 248 -26.43 77.55 44.61
C ASN A 248 -26.58 77.98 43.14
N THR A 249 -27.69 78.66 42.83
CA THR A 249 -27.98 79.16 41.48
C THR A 249 -27.01 80.27 41.08
N LYS A 250 -26.73 81.23 41.98
CA LYS A 250 -25.72 82.28 41.74
C LYS A 250 -24.32 81.68 41.52
N ASN A 251 -23.94 80.70 42.32
CA ASN A 251 -22.63 80.05 42.20
C ASN A 251 -22.47 79.33 40.85
N LEU A 252 -23.50 78.59 40.42
CA LEU A 252 -23.50 77.91 39.12
C LEU A 252 -23.38 78.88 37.94
N LEU A 253 -24.03 80.05 38.02
CA LEU A 253 -23.95 81.09 36.98
C LEU A 253 -22.55 81.70 36.89
N ASN A 254 -21.89 81.95 38.02
CA ASN A 254 -20.50 82.43 38.04
C ASN A 254 -19.54 81.39 37.47
N GLN A 255 -19.73 80.11 37.80
CA GLN A 255 -18.92 79.02 37.26
C GLN A 255 -19.11 78.86 35.73
N LEU A 256 -20.32 79.08 35.21
CA LEU A 256 -20.57 79.09 33.76
C LEU A 256 -19.74 80.18 33.07
N LYS A 257 -19.77 81.41 33.60
CA LYS A 257 -19.02 82.54 33.04
C LYS A 257 -17.51 82.31 33.08
N GLN A 258 -16.98 81.83 34.20
CA GLN A 258 -15.53 81.59 34.34
C GLN A 258 -15.02 80.46 33.44
N SER A 259 -15.78 79.37 33.31
CA SER A 259 -15.34 78.19 32.54
C SER A 259 -15.57 78.30 31.04
N THR A 260 -16.58 79.07 30.61
CA THR A 260 -16.98 79.12 29.19
C THR A 260 -16.97 80.53 28.59
N GLY A 261 -16.84 81.58 29.39
CA GLY A 261 -17.04 82.96 28.98
C GLY A 261 -18.52 83.37 28.83
N ILE A 262 -19.45 82.43 29.02
CA ILE A 262 -20.88 82.64 28.73
C ILE A 262 -21.57 83.22 29.96
N THR A 263 -22.25 84.35 29.76
CA THR A 263 -23.03 85.03 30.81
C THR A 263 -24.48 84.54 30.81
N GLY A 264 -25.24 84.91 31.83
CA GLY A 264 -26.68 84.62 31.91
C GLY A 264 -27.33 85.33 33.08
N SER A 265 -28.61 85.01 33.32
CA SER A 265 -29.42 85.51 34.43
C SER A 265 -30.20 84.36 35.07
N TYR A 266 -30.78 84.56 36.26
CA TYR A 266 -31.63 83.56 36.91
C TYR A 266 -32.93 84.18 37.46
N LYS A 267 -33.99 83.37 37.59
CA LYS A 267 -35.30 83.77 38.13
C LYS A 267 -35.85 82.74 39.12
N SER A 268 -36.65 83.16 40.10
CA SER A 268 -37.34 82.24 41.02
C SER A 268 -38.61 81.64 40.39
N ILE A 269 -38.94 80.41 40.76
CA ILE A 269 -40.10 79.63 40.31
C ILE A 269 -40.69 78.83 41.50
N LYS A 270 -42.00 78.54 41.48
CA LYS A 270 -42.65 77.70 42.51
C LYS A 270 -42.63 76.23 42.10
N GLN A 271 -42.18 75.35 42.98
CA GLN A 271 -42.09 73.91 42.76
C GLN A 271 -42.95 73.15 43.78
N LYS A 272 -43.88 72.32 43.29
CA LYS A 272 -44.73 71.43 44.11
C LYS A 272 -44.10 70.03 44.20
N THR A 273 -44.02 69.47 45.40
CA THR A 273 -43.53 68.10 45.66
C THR A 273 -44.56 67.32 46.48
N THR A 274 -44.93 66.13 46.04
CA THR A 274 -45.94 65.27 46.70
C THR A 274 -45.29 64.04 47.33
N ALA A 275 -45.49 63.82 48.63
CA ALA A 275 -44.95 62.68 49.38
C ALA A 275 -46.05 61.98 50.21
N GLU A 276 -45.95 60.67 50.41
CA GLU A 276 -46.95 59.89 51.16
C GLU A 276 -46.75 59.98 52.68
N SER A 277 -47.85 60.17 53.39
CA SER A 277 -47.98 60.22 54.84
C SER A 277 -49.02 59.20 55.30
N TYR A 278 -48.82 58.49 56.40
CA TYR A 278 -49.63 57.35 56.80
C TYR A 278 -50.45 57.65 58.06
N ASN A 279 -51.70 57.19 58.09
CA ASN A 279 -52.56 57.20 59.27
C ASN A 279 -52.72 55.76 59.78
N VAL A 280 -52.62 55.55 61.07
CA VAL A 280 -52.66 54.24 61.74
C VAL A 280 -53.76 54.23 62.80
N GLN A 281 -54.55 53.17 62.84
CA GLN A 281 -55.55 52.91 63.88
C GLN A 281 -55.32 51.53 64.49
N SER A 282 -55.16 51.45 65.81
CA SER A 282 -55.06 50.16 66.51
C SER A 282 -56.39 49.40 66.52
N ALA A 283 -56.32 48.11 66.81
CA ALA A 283 -57.46 47.31 67.24
C ALA A 283 -57.93 47.71 68.65
N TYR A 284 -58.89 46.96 69.18
CA TYR A 284 -59.66 47.28 70.38
C TYR A 284 -58.92 46.99 71.69
N PHE A 285 -58.89 47.99 72.57
CA PHE A 285 -58.49 47.88 73.97
C PHE A 285 -59.73 48.00 74.85
N LYS A 286 -59.99 47.01 75.71
CA LYS A 286 -61.14 46.99 76.62
C LYS A 286 -60.82 47.83 77.86
N GLY A 287 -61.61 48.87 78.10
CA GLY A 287 -61.46 49.79 79.22
C GLY A 287 -60.59 51.02 78.91
N LEU A 288 -60.99 52.15 79.49
CA LEU A 288 -60.37 53.46 79.24
C LEU A 288 -58.92 53.56 79.75
N ASN A 289 -58.63 52.95 80.91
CA ASN A 289 -57.29 52.97 81.46
C ASN A 289 -56.32 52.19 80.58
N THR A 290 -56.75 51.03 80.07
CA THR A 290 -55.97 50.16 79.18
C THR A 290 -55.53 50.87 77.89
N VAL A 291 -56.42 51.65 77.26
CA VAL A 291 -56.08 52.37 76.02
C VAL A 291 -55.16 53.58 76.26
N LYS A 292 -55.32 54.27 77.40
CA LYS A 292 -54.42 55.37 77.79
C LYS A 292 -53.00 54.85 78.03
N ASP A 293 -52.90 53.70 78.69
CA ASP A 293 -51.61 53.05 78.93
C ASP A 293 -50.94 52.59 77.63
N ALA A 294 -51.74 52.06 76.68
CA ALA A 294 -51.28 51.74 75.35
C ALA A 294 -50.71 52.95 74.61
N ILE A 295 -51.36 54.12 74.67
CA ILE A 295 -50.87 55.36 74.04
C ILE A 295 -49.52 55.79 74.62
N SER A 296 -49.38 55.77 75.94
CA SER A 296 -48.11 56.14 76.60
C SER A 296 -46.98 55.20 76.18
N GLN A 297 -47.25 53.89 76.08
CA GLN A 297 -46.26 52.92 75.61
C GLN A 297 -45.89 53.16 74.14
N ILE A 298 -46.84 53.49 73.28
CA ILE A 298 -46.57 53.77 71.86
C ILE A 298 -45.68 55.02 71.72
N LYS A 299 -46.01 56.12 72.42
CA LYS A 299 -45.21 57.35 72.36
C LYS A 299 -43.79 57.13 72.86
N LYS A 300 -43.62 56.43 73.98
CA LYS A 300 -42.29 56.14 74.55
C LYS A 300 -41.42 55.30 73.61
N ASN A 301 -41.99 54.28 72.97
CA ASN A 301 -41.22 53.32 72.17
C ASN A 301 -41.03 53.73 70.70
N THR A 302 -41.91 54.58 70.16
CA THR A 302 -41.90 54.93 68.73
C THR A 302 -41.68 56.42 68.46
N GLY A 303 -41.81 57.26 69.49
CA GLY A 303 -41.83 58.73 69.37
C GLY A 303 -43.15 59.30 68.84
N VAL A 304 -44.12 58.44 68.50
CA VAL A 304 -45.39 58.85 67.88
C VAL A 304 -46.49 59.01 68.93
N SER A 305 -47.18 60.14 68.92
CA SER A 305 -48.33 60.36 69.79
C SER A 305 -49.61 59.84 69.14
N GLY A 306 -50.45 59.15 69.91
CA GLY A 306 -51.77 58.68 69.49
C GLY A 306 -52.89 59.20 70.39
N SER A 307 -54.11 59.28 69.86
CA SER A 307 -55.33 59.65 70.58
C SER A 307 -56.30 58.47 70.60
N TYR A 308 -56.99 58.21 71.71
CA TYR A 308 -57.95 57.12 71.75
C TYR A 308 -59.35 57.55 71.27
N GLN A 309 -60.11 56.62 70.70
CA GLN A 309 -61.49 56.81 70.29
C GLN A 309 -62.34 55.60 70.73
N GLN A 310 -63.47 55.86 71.40
CA GLN A 310 -64.41 54.83 71.84
C GLN A 310 -65.14 54.20 70.65
N VAL A 311 -65.42 52.91 70.73
CA VAL A 311 -66.01 52.13 69.63
C VAL A 311 -67.49 51.91 69.92
N GLY A 312 -68.33 52.70 69.25
CA GLY A 312 -69.78 52.69 69.44
C GLY A 312 -70.17 52.88 70.92
N LYS A 313 -71.17 52.13 71.38
CA LYS A 313 -71.59 52.08 72.79
C LYS A 313 -70.84 51.03 73.62
N SER A 314 -69.76 50.43 73.09
CA SER A 314 -68.98 49.41 73.81
C SER A 314 -67.99 50.04 74.80
N THR A 315 -67.46 49.23 75.71
CA THR A 315 -66.36 49.62 76.61
C THR A 315 -64.97 49.52 75.95
N SER A 316 -64.91 49.37 74.61
CA SER A 316 -63.65 49.23 73.86
C SER A 316 -63.23 50.52 73.16
N TYR A 317 -61.92 50.73 73.05
CA TYR A 317 -61.30 51.91 72.46
C TYR A 317 -60.22 51.53 71.45
N THR A 318 -59.98 52.37 70.46
CA THR A 318 -58.85 52.26 69.51
C THR A 318 -57.91 53.44 69.67
N VAL A 319 -56.64 53.31 69.26
CA VAL A 319 -55.63 54.37 69.23
C VAL A 319 -55.39 54.81 67.80
N ASN A 320 -55.66 56.08 67.52
CA ASN A 320 -55.47 56.71 66.21
C ASN A 320 -54.20 57.58 66.20
N MET A 321 -53.39 57.42 65.16
CA MET A 321 -52.15 58.16 64.92
C MET A 321 -52.12 58.62 63.47
N LYS A 322 -52.08 59.93 63.21
CA LYS A 322 -52.20 60.48 61.87
C LYS A 322 -50.95 61.24 61.45
N GLY A 323 -50.69 61.32 60.15
CA GLY A 323 -49.64 62.17 59.60
C GLY A 323 -48.22 61.59 59.67
N LEU A 324 -48.08 60.26 59.69
CA LEU A 324 -46.80 59.60 59.93
C LEU A 324 -45.96 59.50 58.66
N THR A 325 -44.66 59.70 58.79
CA THR A 325 -43.72 59.34 57.72
C THR A 325 -43.61 57.82 57.58
N LYS A 326 -43.16 57.32 56.43
CA LYS A 326 -42.94 55.88 56.20
C LYS A 326 -42.03 55.24 57.25
N GLN A 327 -41.00 55.96 57.70
CA GLN A 327 -40.10 55.52 58.78
C GLN A 327 -40.81 55.43 60.14
N GLN A 328 -41.68 56.39 60.48
CA GLN A 328 -42.46 56.33 61.72
C GLN A 328 -43.48 55.18 61.70
N LEU A 329 -44.12 54.92 60.55
CA LEU A 329 -45.00 53.75 60.38
C LEU A 329 -44.27 52.43 60.63
N GLN A 330 -43.05 52.26 60.11
CA GLN A 330 -42.24 51.05 60.35
C GLN A 330 -41.91 50.84 61.84
N LYS A 331 -41.61 51.93 62.57
CA LYS A 331 -41.39 51.85 64.02
C LYS A 331 -42.64 51.40 64.78
N ILE A 332 -43.82 51.89 64.36
CA ILE A 332 -45.10 51.45 64.92
C ILE A 332 -45.36 49.97 64.60
N ASP A 333 -45.17 49.54 63.35
CA ASP A 333 -45.37 48.14 62.94
C ASP A 333 -44.56 47.18 63.81
N THR A 334 -43.28 47.51 63.98
CA THR A 334 -42.34 46.72 64.79
C THR A 334 -42.80 46.63 66.24
N PHE A 335 -43.21 47.75 66.83
CA PHE A 335 -43.66 47.79 68.22
C PHE A 335 -44.97 47.02 68.45
N PHE A 336 -45.95 47.20 67.56
CA PHE A 336 -47.25 46.54 67.65
C PHE A 336 -47.14 45.02 67.47
N LYS A 337 -46.30 44.55 66.53
CA LYS A 337 -45.98 43.13 66.40
C LYS A 337 -45.38 42.56 67.68
N LYS A 338 -44.43 43.26 68.32
CA LYS A 338 -43.80 42.82 69.58
C LYS A 338 -44.81 42.68 70.71
N LYS A 339 -45.81 43.57 70.80
CA LYS A 339 -46.89 43.51 71.79
C LYS A 339 -48.02 42.55 71.41
N LYS A 340 -47.95 41.93 70.23
CA LYS A 340 -49.05 41.15 69.61
C LYS A 340 -50.35 41.97 69.50
N TRP A 341 -50.21 43.26 69.20
CA TRP A 341 -51.34 44.16 68.96
C TRP A 341 -51.57 44.32 67.48
N HIS A 342 -52.84 44.36 67.08
CA HIS A 342 -53.23 44.58 65.70
C HIS A 342 -53.49 46.06 65.43
N TYR A 343 -53.27 46.49 64.20
CA TYR A 343 -53.60 47.82 63.72
C TYR A 343 -53.84 47.79 62.20
N THR A 344 -54.51 48.81 61.69
CA THR A 344 -54.64 49.10 60.26
C THR A 344 -53.95 50.41 59.92
N SER A 345 -53.44 50.54 58.70
CA SER A 345 -52.85 51.79 58.23
C SER A 345 -53.26 52.14 56.81
N SER A 346 -53.44 53.43 56.53
CA SER A 346 -53.72 53.96 55.19
C SER A 346 -52.76 55.09 54.83
N SER A 347 -52.29 55.10 53.58
CA SER A 347 -51.44 56.16 53.04
C SER A 347 -52.27 57.31 52.47
N VAL A 348 -51.83 58.54 52.73
CA VAL A 348 -52.41 59.79 52.24
C VAL A 348 -51.30 60.62 51.60
N LYS A 349 -51.49 61.08 50.37
CA LYS A 349 -50.51 61.90 49.64
C LYS A 349 -50.58 63.36 50.13
N LYS A 350 -49.46 63.88 50.62
CA LYS A 350 -49.31 65.27 51.09
C LYS A 350 -48.40 66.05 50.13
N THR A 351 -48.95 67.10 49.52
CA THR A 351 -48.23 67.97 48.59
C THR A 351 -47.77 69.24 49.29
N THR A 352 -46.48 69.56 49.20
CA THR A 352 -45.88 70.80 49.70
C THR A 352 -45.34 71.64 48.54
N THR A 353 -45.39 72.96 48.65
CA THR A 353 -44.87 73.90 47.64
C THR A 353 -43.65 74.61 48.20
N SER A 354 -42.54 74.66 47.45
CA SER A 354 -41.30 75.37 47.81
C SER A 354 -40.80 76.24 46.65
N THR A 355 -39.94 77.21 46.95
CA THR A 355 -39.35 78.10 45.93
C THR A 355 -38.04 77.50 45.38
N ALA A 356 -37.92 77.44 44.06
CA ALA A 356 -36.71 77.03 43.32
C ALA A 356 -36.31 78.12 42.31
N TYR A 357 -35.19 77.96 41.60
CA TYR A 357 -34.66 78.96 40.67
C TYR A 357 -34.25 78.33 39.33
N GLN A 358 -34.24 79.13 38.27
CA GLN A 358 -33.90 78.70 36.91
C GLN A 358 -32.94 79.68 36.26
N ILE A 359 -31.86 79.20 35.63
CA ILE A 359 -30.90 80.03 34.89
C ILE A 359 -31.26 80.07 33.41
N THR A 360 -31.10 81.23 32.78
CA THR A 360 -31.09 81.41 31.32
C THR A 360 -29.76 82.05 30.88
N ALA A 361 -29.03 81.40 29.97
CA ALA A 361 -27.79 81.93 29.41
C ALA A 361 -28.06 83.05 28.37
N ALA A 362 -27.12 83.97 28.20
CA ALA A 362 -27.14 84.95 27.12
C ALA A 362 -27.02 84.29 25.74
N GLN A 363 -27.18 85.06 24.65
CA GLN A 363 -27.02 84.53 23.29
C GLN A 363 -25.55 84.15 23.01
N ILE A 364 -25.36 82.97 22.43
CA ILE A 364 -24.06 82.34 22.19
C ILE A 364 -23.92 82.15 20.67
N LEU A 365 -22.92 82.78 20.07
CA LEU A 365 -22.65 82.64 18.63
C LEU A 365 -22.00 81.28 18.32
N GLY A 366 -22.62 80.52 17.44
CA GLY A 366 -22.08 79.29 16.88
C GLY A 366 -22.29 78.05 17.75
N GLU A 367 -22.35 76.91 17.05
CA GLU A 367 -22.63 75.59 17.64
C GLU A 367 -21.53 75.16 18.63
N GLN A 368 -20.27 75.45 18.32
CA GLN A 368 -19.13 75.08 19.15
C GLN A 368 -19.20 75.69 20.56
N GLN A 369 -19.46 76.99 20.63
CA GLN A 369 -19.51 77.68 21.91
C GLN A 369 -20.79 77.30 22.69
N ALA A 370 -21.90 77.03 21.99
CA ALA A 370 -23.10 76.48 22.59
C ALA A 370 -22.87 75.08 23.19
N ASN A 371 -22.05 74.25 22.55
CA ASN A 371 -21.74 72.91 23.05
C ASN A 371 -20.87 72.95 24.32
N LYS A 372 -20.00 73.96 24.49
CA LYS A 372 -19.29 74.18 25.77
C LYS A 372 -20.26 74.46 26.92
N ALA A 373 -21.31 75.27 26.69
CA ALA A 373 -22.35 75.50 27.69
C ALA A 373 -23.11 74.21 28.03
N ALA A 374 -23.50 73.43 27.02
CA ALA A 374 -24.17 72.14 27.23
C ALA A 374 -23.32 71.18 28.08
N ALA A 375 -22.03 71.07 27.75
CA ALA A 375 -21.09 70.24 28.48
C ALA A 375 -20.94 70.69 29.94
N PHE A 376 -20.82 71.99 30.18
CA PHE A 376 -20.75 72.55 31.53
C PHE A 376 -21.97 72.16 32.38
N PHE A 377 -23.19 72.35 31.88
CA PHE A 377 -24.40 72.02 32.63
C PHE A 377 -24.53 70.52 32.89
N SER A 378 -24.18 69.69 31.89
CA SER A 378 -24.15 68.23 32.03
C SER A 378 -23.14 67.78 33.11
N GLN A 379 -21.93 68.34 33.09
CA GLN A 379 -20.87 68.04 34.07
C GLN A 379 -21.30 68.43 35.50
N LYS A 380 -22.00 69.55 35.66
CA LYS A 380 -22.55 70.00 36.95
C LYS A 380 -23.82 69.25 37.35
N LYS A 381 -24.25 68.25 36.57
CA LYS A 381 -25.47 67.44 36.75
C LYS A 381 -26.73 68.31 36.87
N VAL A 382 -26.75 69.44 36.18
CA VAL A 382 -27.91 70.34 36.08
C VAL A 382 -28.50 70.20 34.70
N LYS A 383 -29.76 69.74 34.62
CA LYS A 383 -30.46 69.61 33.35
C LYS A 383 -30.67 70.99 32.73
N ALA A 384 -30.24 71.19 31.48
CA ALA A 384 -30.43 72.44 30.75
C ALA A 384 -30.83 72.17 29.30
N THR A 385 -31.71 73.01 28.75
CA THR A 385 -32.25 72.89 27.41
C THR A 385 -31.63 73.94 26.50
N LYS A 386 -31.00 73.48 25.40
CA LYS A 386 -30.47 74.34 24.32
C LYS A 386 -31.61 74.82 23.41
N LYS A 387 -31.61 76.09 23.03
CA LYS A 387 -32.55 76.66 22.06
C LYS A 387 -31.83 77.57 21.07
N ALA A 388 -32.09 77.40 19.77
CA ALA A 388 -31.65 78.36 18.75
C ALA A 388 -32.48 79.65 18.87
N THR A 389 -31.82 80.80 18.73
CA THR A 389 -32.47 82.11 18.97
C THR A 389 -33.16 82.67 17.72
N GLY A 390 -32.90 82.09 16.55
CA GLY A 390 -33.54 82.49 15.28
C GLY A 390 -32.78 83.54 14.46
N THR A 391 -31.66 84.08 14.96
CA THR A 391 -30.81 85.05 14.25
C THR A 391 -29.47 84.43 13.82
N THR A 392 -28.93 84.88 12.67
CA THR A 392 -27.63 84.48 12.11
C THR A 392 -26.77 85.71 11.81
N ALA A 393 -25.44 85.60 11.86
CA ALA A 393 -24.53 86.63 11.36
C ALA A 393 -24.56 86.71 9.82
N GLU A 394 -24.15 87.82 9.20
CA GLU A 394 -24.11 87.97 7.73
C GLU A 394 -22.91 87.27 7.08
N ASN A 395 -23.05 86.83 5.82
CA ASN A 395 -21.95 86.26 5.03
C ASN A 395 -21.01 87.36 4.51
N GLN A 396 -19.78 86.98 4.16
CA GLN A 396 -18.78 87.85 3.56
C GLN A 396 -18.31 87.31 2.20
N TYR A 397 -18.06 88.18 1.23
CA TYR A 397 -17.71 87.86 -0.14
C TYR A 397 -16.48 88.64 -0.63
N GLN A 398 -15.83 88.17 -1.70
CA GLN A 398 -14.87 88.93 -2.51
C GLN A 398 -15.26 88.83 -3.99
N LEU A 399 -15.16 89.92 -4.73
CA LEU A 399 -15.41 89.95 -6.17
C LEU A 399 -14.15 89.56 -6.95
N ILE A 400 -14.29 88.72 -7.97
CA ILE A 400 -13.20 88.31 -8.88
C ILE A 400 -13.66 88.47 -10.33
N SER A 401 -12.94 89.26 -11.13
CA SER A 401 -13.23 89.45 -12.56
C SER A 401 -12.75 88.28 -13.42
N GLU A 402 -13.28 88.20 -14.64
CA GLU A 402 -12.67 87.40 -15.71
C GLU A 402 -11.27 87.91 -16.08
N GLU A 403 -10.51 87.07 -16.78
CA GLU A 403 -9.20 87.42 -17.35
C GLU A 403 -9.37 88.23 -18.63
N THR A 404 -8.59 89.29 -18.80
CA THR A 404 -8.61 90.08 -20.03
C THR A 404 -7.22 90.62 -20.38
N SER A 405 -6.92 90.73 -21.68
CA SER A 405 -5.75 91.50 -22.15
C SER A 405 -6.07 92.99 -22.33
N ASP A 406 -7.34 93.39 -22.23
CA ASP A 406 -7.81 94.77 -22.41
C ASP A 406 -7.57 95.60 -21.14
N GLN A 407 -6.47 96.35 -21.14
CA GLN A 407 -6.05 97.18 -20.01
C GLN A 407 -7.02 98.33 -19.71
N ALA A 408 -7.82 98.78 -20.69
CA ALA A 408 -8.82 99.83 -20.47
C ALA A 408 -9.98 99.32 -19.59
N LYS A 409 -10.41 98.07 -19.82
CA LYS A 409 -11.42 97.40 -18.98
C LYS A 409 -10.93 97.15 -17.56
N VAL A 410 -9.64 96.75 -17.42
CA VAL A 410 -9.02 96.55 -16.09
C VAL A 410 -9.04 97.85 -15.29
N THR A 411 -8.64 98.96 -15.91
CA THR A 411 -8.62 100.28 -15.25
C THR A 411 -10.01 100.71 -14.78
N LYS A 412 -11.05 100.50 -15.60
CA LYS A 412 -12.44 100.81 -15.23
C LYS A 412 -12.93 99.97 -14.05
N GLY A 413 -12.64 98.68 -14.01
CA GLY A 413 -13.02 97.79 -12.91
C GLY A 413 -12.39 98.17 -11.57
N LEU A 414 -11.10 98.49 -11.54
CA LEU A 414 -10.41 98.92 -10.31
C LEU A 414 -10.99 100.24 -9.77
N ASN A 415 -11.28 101.20 -10.63
CA ASN A 415 -11.86 102.49 -10.23
C ASN A 415 -13.26 102.35 -9.64
N MET A 416 -14.09 101.47 -10.19
CA MET A 416 -15.43 101.19 -9.68
C MET A 416 -15.39 100.62 -8.25
N LEU A 417 -14.49 99.66 -7.98
CA LEU A 417 -14.37 99.06 -6.64
C LEU A 417 -13.89 100.09 -5.61
N LYS A 418 -12.95 100.95 -6.00
CA LYS A 418 -12.47 102.06 -5.16
C LYS A 418 -13.59 103.05 -4.81
N LYS A 419 -14.47 103.38 -5.76
CA LYS A 419 -15.65 104.24 -5.53
C LYS A 419 -16.61 103.66 -4.47
N ASN A 420 -16.66 102.33 -4.35
CA ASN A 420 -17.46 101.62 -3.36
C ASN A 420 -16.70 101.33 -2.05
N GLN A 421 -15.58 102.02 -1.81
CA GLN A 421 -14.75 101.89 -0.60
C GLN A 421 -14.19 100.48 -0.36
N LEU A 422 -14.02 99.70 -1.43
CA LEU A 422 -13.36 98.39 -1.37
C LEU A 422 -11.91 98.52 -1.84
N SER A 423 -10.99 97.85 -1.15
CA SER A 423 -9.65 97.60 -1.69
C SER A 423 -9.75 96.66 -2.90
N ALA A 424 -8.85 96.77 -3.87
CA ALA A 424 -8.80 95.86 -5.01
C ALA A 424 -7.37 95.71 -5.53
N ALA A 425 -7.04 94.54 -6.07
CA ALA A 425 -5.73 94.23 -6.65
C ALA A 425 -5.91 93.62 -8.05
N ALA A 426 -5.02 93.97 -8.99
CA ALA A 426 -4.95 93.38 -10.32
C ALA A 426 -3.73 92.45 -10.44
N LYS A 427 -3.92 91.28 -11.06
CA LYS A 427 -2.87 90.27 -11.25
C LYS A 427 -2.73 89.91 -12.73
N THR A 428 -1.54 90.12 -13.30
CA THR A 428 -1.22 89.83 -14.72
C THR A 428 -0.39 88.56 -14.86
N VAL A 429 -0.71 87.73 -15.86
CA VAL A 429 -0.01 86.48 -16.20
C VAL A 429 0.13 86.31 -17.72
N ASN A 430 1.21 85.68 -18.18
CA ASN A 430 1.41 85.33 -19.59
C ASN A 430 0.82 83.94 -19.89
N LYS A 431 0.01 83.82 -20.94
CA LYS A 431 -0.61 82.56 -21.39
C LYS A 431 -0.27 82.26 -22.84
N GLN A 432 -0.10 80.98 -23.16
CA GLN A 432 0.04 80.50 -24.54
C GLN A 432 -1.36 80.28 -25.14
N ILE A 433 -1.64 80.87 -26.30
CA ILE A 433 -2.91 80.74 -27.02
C ILE A 433 -2.60 80.31 -28.46
N ALA A 434 -3.25 79.26 -28.94
CA ALA A 434 -3.14 78.84 -30.34
C ALA A 434 -4.03 79.69 -31.24
N ASN A 435 -3.43 80.38 -32.22
CA ASN A 435 -4.13 81.28 -33.13
C ASN A 435 -3.74 81.10 -34.62
N THR A 436 -2.83 80.18 -34.95
CA THR A 436 -2.52 79.78 -36.34
C THR A 436 -2.39 78.26 -36.44
N PHE A 437 -2.45 77.69 -37.66
CA PHE A 437 -2.48 76.25 -37.90
C PHE A 437 -1.63 75.86 -39.11
N LYS A 438 -1.04 74.66 -39.11
CA LYS A 438 -0.37 74.06 -40.29
C LYS A 438 -1.04 72.76 -40.70
N ILE A 439 -1.25 72.54 -41.99
CA ILE A 439 -1.78 71.27 -42.54
C ILE A 439 -0.61 70.36 -42.93
N THR A 440 -0.72 69.07 -42.62
CA THR A 440 0.23 68.01 -43.02
C THR A 440 -0.54 66.85 -43.66
N THR A 441 -0.13 66.41 -44.85
CA THR A 441 -0.76 65.24 -45.52
C THR A 441 -0.33 63.92 -44.89
N GLU A 442 -1.06 62.84 -45.18
CA GLU A 442 -0.58 61.47 -44.96
C GLU A 442 0.75 61.22 -45.70
N SER A 443 1.44 60.14 -45.34
CA SER A 443 2.71 59.74 -45.95
C SER A 443 2.48 59.18 -47.35
N LEU A 444 2.98 59.91 -48.36
CA LEU A 444 2.83 59.57 -49.76
C LEU A 444 4.11 58.92 -50.29
N LEU A 445 3.96 57.78 -50.97
CA LEU A 445 5.05 57.10 -51.69
C LEU A 445 5.01 57.38 -53.20
N ASP A 446 3.81 57.62 -53.72
CA ASP A 446 3.55 57.89 -55.13
C ASP A 446 3.87 59.34 -55.48
N THR A 447 4.86 59.54 -56.37
CA THR A 447 5.29 60.86 -56.85
C THR A 447 4.16 61.64 -57.53
N ALA A 448 3.20 60.96 -58.18
CA ALA A 448 2.05 61.62 -58.78
C ALA A 448 1.12 62.24 -57.72
N LYS A 449 0.88 61.53 -56.61
CA LYS A 449 0.08 62.06 -55.48
C LYS A 449 0.79 63.20 -54.74
N VAL A 450 2.11 63.13 -54.59
CA VAL A 450 2.91 64.23 -54.02
C VAL A 450 2.72 65.51 -54.82
N ASN A 451 2.79 65.42 -56.16
CA ASN A 451 2.60 66.58 -57.05
C ASN A 451 1.15 67.10 -57.03
N GLN A 452 0.15 66.21 -56.93
CA GLN A 452 -1.26 66.61 -56.79
C GLN A 452 -1.51 67.41 -55.51
N ALA A 453 -0.95 66.99 -54.38
CA ALA A 453 -1.09 67.71 -53.11
C ALA A 453 -0.40 69.09 -53.13
N LEU A 454 0.82 69.18 -53.67
CA LEU A 454 1.51 70.47 -53.83
C LEU A 454 0.72 71.45 -54.70
N THR A 455 0.20 70.96 -55.83
CA THR A 455 -0.62 71.76 -56.76
C THR A 455 -1.92 72.23 -56.10
N PHE A 456 -2.57 71.37 -55.30
CA PHE A 456 -3.79 71.72 -54.57
C PHE A 456 -3.58 72.90 -53.61
N PHE A 457 -2.51 72.88 -52.79
CA PHE A 457 -2.26 73.97 -51.84
C PHE A 457 -1.86 75.27 -52.55
N GLN A 458 -1.04 75.18 -53.60
CA GLN A 458 -0.66 76.33 -54.41
C GLN A 458 -1.87 77.03 -55.03
N SER A 459 -2.81 76.28 -55.60
CA SER A 459 -4.06 76.82 -56.18
C SER A 459 -5.00 77.46 -55.14
N ASN A 460 -4.83 77.13 -53.85
CA ASN A 460 -5.57 77.75 -52.73
C ASN A 460 -4.78 78.91 -52.07
N HIS A 461 -3.73 79.40 -52.73
CA HIS A 461 -2.84 80.47 -52.23
C HIS A 461 -2.16 80.14 -50.89
N ILE A 462 -1.82 78.88 -50.67
CA ILE A 462 -1.12 78.42 -49.48
C ILE A 462 0.20 77.79 -49.89
N SER A 463 1.30 78.30 -49.34
CA SER A 463 2.62 77.73 -49.60
C SER A 463 2.73 76.36 -48.94
N ALA A 464 3.22 75.36 -49.67
CA ALA A 464 3.44 74.02 -49.15
C ALA A 464 4.75 73.42 -49.66
N THR A 465 5.39 72.59 -48.84
CA THR A 465 6.67 71.95 -49.16
C THR A 465 6.61 70.45 -48.92
N SER A 466 7.40 69.70 -49.69
CA SER A 466 7.57 68.26 -49.49
C SER A 466 8.70 67.97 -48.50
N GLN A 467 8.44 67.14 -47.51
CA GLN A 467 9.40 66.72 -46.50
C GLN A 467 9.47 65.19 -46.43
N LYS A 468 10.69 64.63 -46.52
CA LYS A 468 10.91 63.18 -46.31
C LYS A 468 10.56 62.82 -44.87
N THR A 469 9.79 61.76 -44.69
CA THR A 469 9.35 61.33 -43.35
C THR A 469 10.40 60.53 -42.58
N GLY A 470 11.50 60.17 -43.24
CA GLY A 470 12.52 59.25 -42.71
C GLY A 470 12.15 57.77 -42.80
N GLN A 471 10.90 57.45 -43.18
CA GLN A 471 10.44 56.07 -43.42
C GLN A 471 10.69 55.68 -44.88
N ALA A 472 11.21 54.47 -45.11
CA ALA A 472 11.39 53.90 -46.45
C ALA A 472 10.86 52.46 -46.52
N THR A 473 10.33 52.05 -47.67
CA THR A 473 9.86 50.68 -47.93
C THR A 473 10.63 50.05 -49.09
N ALA A 474 10.81 48.73 -49.07
CA ALA A 474 11.53 48.01 -50.12
C ALA A 474 10.67 47.87 -51.39
N SER A 475 11.28 48.05 -52.56
CA SER A 475 10.57 47.96 -53.85
C SER A 475 10.04 46.57 -54.21
N SER A 476 10.44 45.51 -53.48
CA SER A 476 9.96 44.14 -53.64
C SER A 476 10.22 43.28 -52.40
N TYR A 477 9.45 42.20 -52.27
CA TYR A 477 9.49 41.22 -51.16
C TYR A 477 9.64 39.79 -51.70
N GLN A 478 10.18 38.88 -50.91
CA GLN A 478 10.25 37.45 -51.21
C GLN A 478 9.75 36.66 -49.99
N ILE A 479 9.28 35.44 -50.19
CA ILE A 479 8.96 34.50 -49.12
C ILE A 479 10.11 33.50 -49.02
N ILE A 480 10.67 33.34 -47.83
CA ILE A 480 11.63 32.28 -47.52
C ILE A 480 10.93 31.27 -46.62
N THR A 481 10.84 30.02 -47.05
CA THR A 481 10.25 28.97 -46.22
C THR A 481 11.13 28.63 -45.03
N GLY A 482 10.53 28.01 -44.00
CA GLY A 482 11.27 27.24 -43.02
C GLY A 482 12.05 26.10 -43.69
N ALA A 483 12.96 25.49 -42.94
CA ALA A 483 13.75 24.36 -43.38
C ALA A 483 12.85 23.14 -43.68
N ILE A 484 12.88 22.66 -44.92
CA ILE A 484 12.12 21.50 -45.42
C ILE A 484 13.11 20.38 -45.72
N ILE A 485 12.78 19.14 -45.39
CA ILE A 485 13.64 17.98 -45.65
C ILE A 485 13.01 16.92 -46.57
N SER A 486 11.67 16.81 -46.54
CA SER A 486 10.95 15.87 -47.40
C SER A 486 10.96 16.35 -48.84
N GLN A 487 11.38 15.49 -49.78
CA GLN A 487 11.33 15.82 -51.21
C GLN A 487 9.89 16.11 -51.67
N GLU A 488 8.91 15.41 -51.12
CA GLU A 488 7.50 15.63 -51.44
C GLU A 488 7.02 17.02 -51.02
N ASP A 489 7.43 17.51 -49.84
CA ASP A 489 7.09 18.86 -49.38
C ASP A 489 7.84 19.93 -50.20
N ILE A 490 9.10 19.67 -50.57
CA ILE A 490 9.88 20.56 -51.46
C ILE A 490 9.17 20.72 -52.80
N ASP A 491 8.76 19.61 -53.43
CA ASP A 491 8.08 19.61 -54.72
C ASP A 491 6.71 20.33 -54.63
N ARG A 492 5.95 20.08 -53.55
CA ARG A 492 4.66 20.74 -53.29
C ARG A 492 4.81 22.25 -53.15
N VAL A 493 5.82 22.72 -52.42
CA VAL A 493 6.10 24.16 -52.24
C VAL A 493 6.59 24.82 -53.52
N LEU A 494 7.46 24.15 -54.29
CA LEU A 494 7.90 24.66 -55.59
C LEU A 494 6.74 24.78 -56.58
N ALA A 495 5.85 23.78 -56.63
CA ALA A 495 4.63 23.82 -57.43
C ALA A 495 3.71 24.98 -57.01
N PHE A 496 3.50 25.16 -55.70
CA PHE A 496 2.73 26.27 -55.16
C PHE A 496 3.26 27.64 -55.61
N PHE A 497 4.57 27.89 -55.47
CA PHE A 497 5.16 29.16 -55.86
C PHE A 497 5.09 29.41 -57.37
N LYS A 498 5.26 28.35 -58.18
CA LYS A 498 5.10 28.43 -59.63
C LYS A 498 3.66 28.78 -60.04
N GLN A 499 2.66 28.18 -59.38
CA GLN A 499 1.24 28.45 -59.65
C GLN A 499 0.81 29.87 -59.28
N ASN A 500 1.50 30.51 -58.32
CA ASN A 500 1.20 31.88 -57.87
C ASN A 500 2.18 32.93 -58.45
N ASN A 501 2.77 32.66 -59.62
CA ASN A 501 3.66 33.58 -60.36
C ASN A 501 4.89 34.08 -59.56
N ALA A 502 5.37 33.30 -58.60
CA ALA A 502 6.50 33.67 -57.74
C ALA A 502 7.52 32.51 -57.64
N ALA A 503 7.87 31.91 -58.79
CA ALA A 503 8.71 30.72 -58.89
C ALA A 503 9.89 30.72 -57.90
N GLY A 504 9.97 29.69 -57.07
CA GLY A 504 10.93 29.62 -55.98
C GLY A 504 12.21 28.87 -56.36
N THR A 505 13.31 29.23 -55.70
CA THR A 505 14.61 28.55 -55.81
C THR A 505 14.98 27.89 -54.49
N THR A 506 15.54 26.68 -54.55
CA THR A 506 16.00 25.93 -53.38
C THR A 506 17.42 26.34 -52.96
N ALA A 507 17.67 26.38 -51.65
CA ALA A 507 19.01 26.54 -51.08
C ALA A 507 19.21 25.56 -49.92
N LYS A 508 20.35 24.88 -49.87
CA LYS A 508 20.70 23.98 -48.76
C LYS A 508 21.08 24.82 -47.54
N THR A 509 20.59 24.45 -46.36
CA THR A 509 20.89 25.19 -45.11
C THR A 509 22.23 24.80 -44.48
N GLY A 510 22.80 23.66 -44.87
CA GLY A 510 24.00 23.06 -44.26
C GLY A 510 23.69 22.04 -43.16
N GLU A 511 22.47 22.02 -42.63
CA GLU A 511 22.02 21.02 -41.66
C GLU A 511 21.47 19.78 -42.35
N THR A 512 21.65 18.59 -41.74
CA THR A 512 21.18 17.32 -42.29
C THR A 512 20.46 16.48 -41.23
N ALA A 513 19.39 15.78 -41.60
CA ALA A 513 18.68 14.86 -40.70
C ALA A 513 18.20 13.60 -41.44
N TYR A 514 17.83 12.58 -40.67
CA TYR A 514 17.21 11.37 -41.22
C TYR A 514 15.72 11.59 -41.45
N THR A 515 15.22 11.15 -42.60
CA THR A 515 13.81 11.27 -43.01
C THR A 515 12.99 10.02 -42.67
N GLN A 516 13.64 8.97 -42.19
CA GLN A 516 13.03 7.68 -41.87
C GLN A 516 13.68 7.07 -40.63
N TYR A 517 12.85 6.48 -39.79
CA TYR A 517 13.24 5.77 -38.59
C TYR A 517 12.59 4.38 -38.58
N LYS A 518 13.25 3.44 -37.90
CA LYS A 518 12.71 2.12 -37.61
C LYS A 518 12.75 1.84 -36.10
N ILE A 519 11.78 1.07 -35.64
CA ILE A 519 11.77 0.48 -34.31
C ILE A 519 12.28 -0.95 -34.42
N VAL A 520 13.23 -1.31 -33.56
CA VAL A 520 13.71 -2.68 -33.38
C VAL A 520 13.50 -3.07 -31.92
N THR A 521 12.71 -4.10 -31.65
CA THR A 521 12.44 -4.52 -30.27
C THR A 521 13.64 -5.22 -29.65
N THR A 522 13.65 -5.34 -28.33
CA THR A 522 14.47 -6.34 -27.64
C THR A 522 14.01 -7.76 -28.02
N GLN A 523 14.81 -8.78 -27.67
CA GLN A 523 14.43 -10.17 -27.91
C GLN A 523 13.25 -10.58 -27.03
N LEU A 524 12.20 -11.10 -27.65
CA LEU A 524 10.97 -11.55 -27.02
C LEU A 524 11.00 -13.08 -26.88
N SER A 525 10.69 -13.61 -25.70
CA SER A 525 10.72 -15.06 -25.42
C SER A 525 9.40 -15.79 -25.68
N SER A 526 8.36 -15.09 -26.12
CA SER A 526 6.99 -15.62 -26.21
C SER A 526 6.32 -15.25 -27.54
N LYS A 527 5.60 -16.22 -28.12
CA LYS A 527 4.77 -15.99 -29.31
C LYS A 527 3.62 -15.02 -29.03
N THR A 528 3.09 -15.01 -27.81
CA THR A 528 2.06 -14.05 -27.39
C THR A 528 2.62 -12.63 -27.39
N ALA A 529 3.82 -12.42 -26.82
CA ALA A 529 4.48 -11.11 -26.84
C ALA A 529 4.75 -10.66 -28.28
N LEU A 530 5.24 -11.56 -29.15
CA LEU A 530 5.37 -11.28 -30.57
C LEU A 530 4.05 -10.80 -31.18
N ASN A 531 2.97 -11.56 -31.00
CA ASN A 531 1.67 -11.24 -31.61
C ASN A 531 1.12 -9.90 -31.11
N ASN A 532 1.26 -9.61 -29.82
CA ASN A 532 0.85 -8.33 -29.24
C ASN A 532 1.64 -7.16 -29.83
N GLY A 533 2.97 -7.31 -29.93
CA GLY A 533 3.83 -6.29 -30.55
C GLY A 533 3.52 -6.07 -32.02
N LEU A 534 3.32 -7.14 -32.79
CA LEU A 534 2.91 -7.07 -34.20
C LEU A 534 1.54 -6.38 -34.35
N THR A 535 0.59 -6.69 -33.47
CA THR A 535 -0.75 -6.09 -33.49
C THR A 535 -0.67 -4.60 -33.21
N TYR A 536 0.02 -4.19 -32.15
CA TYR A 536 0.18 -2.79 -31.80
C TYR A 536 0.84 -1.99 -32.94
N LEU A 537 1.93 -2.48 -33.51
CA LEU A 537 2.62 -1.75 -34.57
C LEU A 537 1.76 -1.62 -35.85
N LYS A 538 0.92 -2.62 -36.14
CA LYS A 538 -0.07 -2.52 -37.24
C LYS A 538 -1.15 -1.48 -36.98
N THR A 539 -1.59 -1.26 -35.73
CA THR A 539 -2.58 -0.19 -35.44
C THR A 539 -1.98 1.20 -35.59
N GLN A 540 -0.65 1.32 -35.57
CA GLN A 540 0.07 2.55 -35.90
C GLN A 540 0.37 2.69 -37.40
N SER A 541 -0.34 1.92 -38.25
CA SER A 541 -0.16 1.91 -39.72
C SER A 541 1.25 1.51 -40.19
N LEU A 542 2.03 0.81 -39.36
CA LEU A 542 3.34 0.28 -39.75
C LEU A 542 3.23 -1.14 -40.30
N ILE A 543 4.23 -1.56 -41.08
CA ILE A 543 4.38 -2.93 -41.58
C ILE A 543 5.51 -3.62 -40.81
N PRO A 544 5.23 -4.21 -39.63
CA PRO A 544 6.26 -4.90 -38.84
C PRO A 544 6.63 -6.25 -39.45
N SER A 545 7.92 -6.56 -39.42
CA SER A 545 8.51 -7.87 -39.71
C SER A 545 9.15 -8.44 -38.45
N TYR A 546 9.46 -9.74 -38.40
CA TYR A 546 10.17 -10.32 -37.27
C TYR A 546 11.18 -11.39 -37.71
N THR A 547 12.23 -11.56 -36.92
CA THR A 547 13.18 -12.66 -37.04
C THR A 547 12.99 -13.64 -35.89
N THR A 548 13.34 -14.91 -36.12
CA THR A 548 13.31 -15.98 -35.13
C THR A 548 14.74 -16.44 -34.85
N LYS A 549 15.06 -16.67 -33.57
CA LYS A 549 16.31 -17.30 -33.16
C LYS A 549 16.02 -18.43 -32.18
N SER A 550 16.46 -19.64 -32.53
CA SER A 550 16.43 -20.80 -31.64
C SER A 550 17.66 -20.79 -30.74
N ASN A 551 17.46 -20.92 -29.42
CA ASN A 551 18.54 -20.95 -28.43
C ASN A 551 18.44 -22.25 -27.62
N THR A 552 19.53 -22.99 -27.51
CA THR A 552 19.62 -24.22 -26.71
C THR A 552 19.46 -23.92 -25.21
N LEU A 553 18.70 -24.75 -24.50
CA LEU A 553 18.60 -24.78 -23.05
C LEU A 553 19.51 -25.86 -22.49
N TYR A 554 20.03 -25.60 -21.30
CA TYR A 554 20.85 -26.53 -20.54
C TYR A 554 20.19 -26.84 -19.19
N LYS A 555 20.27 -28.10 -18.76
CA LYS A 555 19.85 -28.54 -17.42
C LYS A 555 21.05 -29.05 -16.64
N ILE A 556 20.97 -28.99 -15.32
CA ILE A 556 21.95 -29.57 -14.41
C ILE A 556 21.47 -30.95 -13.97
N SER A 557 22.38 -31.92 -13.96
CA SER A 557 22.17 -33.26 -13.40
C SER A 557 23.12 -33.43 -12.23
N LEU A 558 22.59 -33.78 -11.05
CA LEU A 558 23.43 -34.19 -9.93
C LEU A 558 23.82 -35.65 -10.15
N ASN A 559 25.12 -35.93 -10.06
CA ASN A 559 25.65 -37.29 -10.16
C ASN A 559 25.75 -37.96 -8.78
N GLU A 560 25.41 -37.22 -7.72
CA GLU A 560 25.40 -37.70 -6.34
C GLU A 560 24.20 -38.62 -6.06
N GLN A 561 24.47 -39.75 -5.40
CA GLN A 561 23.46 -40.71 -4.98
C GLN A 561 23.24 -40.66 -3.47
N PHE A 562 21.97 -40.59 -3.06
CA PHE A 562 21.58 -40.45 -1.67
C PHE A 562 20.99 -41.76 -1.15
N THR A 563 21.57 -42.28 -0.06
CA THR A 563 21.02 -43.46 0.63
C THR A 563 19.93 -43.01 1.61
N GLY A 564 18.70 -43.43 1.35
CA GLY A 564 17.49 -43.15 2.12
C GLY A 564 16.73 -41.92 1.64
N HIS A 565 15.39 -42.00 1.69
CA HIS A 565 14.51 -40.93 1.25
C HIS A 565 14.74 -39.62 2.03
N ASP A 566 15.05 -39.70 3.33
CA ASP A 566 15.29 -38.53 4.17
C ASP A 566 16.56 -37.78 3.75
N ALA A 567 17.62 -38.49 3.39
CA ALA A 567 18.85 -37.88 2.88
C ALA A 567 18.61 -37.18 1.53
N ALA A 568 17.89 -37.83 0.62
CA ALA A 568 17.50 -37.24 -0.66
C ALA A 568 16.59 -36.00 -0.48
N THR A 569 15.67 -36.06 0.49
CA THR A 569 14.79 -34.95 0.86
C THR A 569 15.57 -33.78 1.45
N ALA A 570 16.55 -34.06 2.31
CA ALA A 570 17.46 -33.05 2.84
C ALA A 570 18.28 -32.39 1.72
N ALA A 571 18.76 -33.18 0.75
CA ALA A 571 19.49 -32.66 -0.40
C ALA A 571 18.63 -31.76 -1.31
N SER A 572 17.41 -32.21 -1.65
CA SER A 572 16.40 -31.42 -2.37
C SER A 572 16.08 -30.10 -1.65
N THR A 573 15.92 -30.17 -0.33
CA THR A 573 15.69 -28.99 0.53
C THR A 573 16.88 -28.01 0.48
N LYS A 574 18.11 -28.53 0.55
CA LYS A 574 19.34 -27.72 0.48
C LYS A 574 19.47 -27.01 -0.87
N LEU A 575 19.15 -27.65 -2.00
CA LEU A 575 19.11 -27.00 -3.32
C LEU A 575 18.12 -25.83 -3.36
N LYS A 576 16.92 -26.04 -2.82
CA LYS A 576 15.90 -25.00 -2.74
C LYS A 576 16.33 -23.82 -1.86
N GLN A 577 17.00 -24.10 -0.74
CA GLN A 577 17.49 -23.05 0.17
C GLN A 577 18.65 -22.24 -0.42
N LEU A 578 19.63 -22.90 -1.04
CA LEU A 578 20.83 -22.23 -1.58
C LEU A 578 20.55 -21.49 -2.89
N TYR A 579 19.69 -22.05 -3.75
CA TYR A 579 19.54 -21.58 -5.13
C TYR A 579 18.10 -21.27 -5.56
N GLY A 580 17.11 -21.60 -4.73
CA GLY A 580 15.69 -21.51 -5.11
C GLY A 580 15.28 -22.56 -6.14
N TRP A 581 16.11 -23.56 -6.42
CA TRP A 581 15.81 -24.59 -7.41
C TRP A 581 14.88 -25.65 -6.82
N THR A 582 13.80 -25.94 -7.53
CA THR A 582 12.99 -27.14 -7.26
C THR A 582 13.69 -28.36 -7.83
N SER A 583 13.41 -29.53 -7.26
CA SER A 583 13.97 -30.80 -7.71
C SER A 583 12.99 -31.96 -7.52
N SER A 584 13.09 -32.95 -8.40
CA SER A 584 12.46 -34.26 -8.24
C SER A 584 13.38 -35.21 -7.49
N ILE A 585 12.82 -36.06 -6.63
CA ILE A 585 13.53 -37.14 -5.96
C ILE A 585 13.15 -38.43 -6.69
N VAL A 586 14.14 -39.09 -7.28
CA VAL A 586 13.96 -40.28 -8.11
C VAL A 586 14.57 -41.45 -7.38
N LYS A 587 13.77 -42.48 -7.05
CA LYS A 587 14.30 -43.74 -6.51
C LYS A 587 14.92 -44.53 -7.66
N ILE A 588 16.24 -44.77 -7.59
CA ILE A 588 16.97 -45.49 -8.64
C ILE A 588 17.28 -46.95 -8.26
N LYS A 589 17.29 -47.28 -6.96
CA LYS A 589 17.48 -48.66 -6.49
C LYS A 589 16.74 -48.91 -5.18
N ASN A 590 15.97 -50.00 -5.11
CA ASN A 590 15.35 -50.43 -3.85
C ASN A 590 16.42 -50.93 -2.87
N GLY A 591 16.33 -50.48 -1.63
CA GLY A 591 17.19 -50.90 -0.54
C GLY A 591 16.39 -51.46 0.65
N PRO A 592 17.07 -52.07 1.62
CA PRO A 592 16.40 -52.67 2.75
C PRO A 592 15.71 -51.61 3.62
N GLN A 593 14.54 -51.97 4.14
CA GLN A 593 13.79 -51.21 5.13
C GLN A 593 14.03 -51.86 6.49
N ILE A 594 14.66 -51.14 7.41
CA ILE A 594 15.05 -51.70 8.71
C ILE A 594 14.24 -51.06 9.82
N MET A 595 13.50 -51.87 10.56
CA MET A 595 12.93 -51.48 11.85
C MET A 595 13.64 -52.22 12.97
N LYS A 596 13.58 -51.64 14.17
CA LYS A 596 14.02 -52.26 15.40
C LYS A 596 12.83 -52.48 16.33
N THR A 597 12.81 -53.64 16.99
CA THR A 597 11.83 -53.97 18.02
C THR A 597 12.52 -54.04 19.37
N ASN A 598 12.16 -53.15 20.29
CA ASN A 598 12.70 -53.16 21.65
C ASN A 598 12.07 -54.28 22.47
N TYR A 599 12.90 -55.22 22.95
CA TYR A 599 12.43 -56.38 23.72
C TYR A 599 12.22 -56.07 25.20
N ASN A 600 12.58 -54.86 25.64
CA ASN A 600 12.53 -54.41 27.04
C ASN A 600 13.33 -55.28 28.03
N LEU A 601 14.27 -56.09 27.53
CA LEU A 601 15.14 -57.00 28.27
C LEU A 601 16.61 -56.69 27.96
N SER A 602 17.51 -56.94 28.91
CA SER A 602 18.95 -56.97 28.60
C SER A 602 19.28 -58.24 27.81
N LEU A 603 20.37 -58.21 27.02
CA LEU A 603 20.85 -59.39 26.30
C LEU A 603 21.13 -60.56 27.26
N ARG A 604 21.68 -60.26 28.45
CA ARG A 604 21.95 -61.24 29.50
C ARG A 604 20.68 -61.92 29.99
N ASP A 605 19.63 -61.15 30.30
CA ASP A 605 18.36 -61.71 30.77
C ASP A 605 17.70 -62.58 29.71
N MET A 606 17.79 -62.17 28.45
CA MET A 606 17.32 -62.98 27.32
C MET A 606 18.07 -64.32 27.28
N VAL A 607 19.40 -64.33 27.33
CA VAL A 607 20.20 -65.57 27.34
C VAL A 607 19.84 -66.46 28.53
N GLN A 608 19.74 -65.91 29.74
CA GLN A 608 19.34 -66.68 30.92
C GLN A 608 17.96 -67.32 30.76
N LYS A 609 17.00 -66.57 30.20
CA LYS A 609 15.67 -67.09 29.90
C LYS A 609 15.70 -68.22 28.87
N GLN A 610 16.55 -68.11 27.85
CA GLN A 610 16.75 -69.17 26.87
C GLN A 610 17.35 -70.45 27.48
N MET A 611 18.22 -70.32 28.47
CA MET A 611 18.84 -71.47 29.13
C MET A 611 17.84 -72.33 29.92
N THR A 612 16.66 -71.81 30.29
CA THR A 612 15.64 -72.58 31.04
C THR A 612 14.90 -73.61 30.18
N VAL A 613 14.99 -73.50 28.86
CA VAL A 613 14.30 -74.39 27.90
C VAL A 613 15.23 -75.36 27.18
N SER A 614 16.40 -75.64 27.77
CA SER A 614 17.37 -76.65 27.30
C SER A 614 17.74 -76.48 25.81
N PRO A 615 18.31 -75.33 25.41
CA PRO A 615 18.72 -75.11 24.02
C PRO A 615 19.77 -76.16 23.61
N GLN A 616 19.69 -76.65 22.39
CA GLN A 616 20.52 -77.76 21.89
C GLN A 616 21.49 -77.31 20.79
N THR A 617 22.56 -78.06 20.59
CA THR A 617 23.49 -77.91 19.46
C THR A 617 24.10 -79.27 19.09
N ASP A 618 24.58 -79.38 17.85
CA ASP A 618 25.40 -80.49 17.34
C ASP A 618 26.91 -80.20 17.44
N GLY A 619 27.27 -79.11 18.14
CA GLY A 619 28.65 -78.72 18.41
C GLY A 619 29.42 -79.74 19.26
N ALA A 620 30.75 -79.72 19.14
CA ALA A 620 31.63 -80.59 19.92
C ALA A 620 31.50 -80.37 21.43
N ALA A 621 31.75 -81.41 22.22
CA ALA A 621 31.86 -81.32 23.67
C ALA A 621 33.25 -81.78 24.13
N TYR A 622 33.63 -81.38 25.35
CA TYR A 622 34.94 -81.62 25.92
C TYR A 622 34.82 -82.09 27.37
N VAL A 623 35.67 -83.04 27.75
CA VAL A 623 35.87 -83.48 29.13
C VAL A 623 37.37 -83.55 29.43
N SER A 624 37.76 -83.33 30.68
CA SER A 624 39.16 -83.39 31.08
C SER A 624 39.67 -84.84 31.02
N LEU A 625 40.82 -85.05 30.37
CA LEU A 625 41.45 -86.37 30.26
C LEU A 625 41.90 -86.93 31.61
N ASN A 626 42.15 -86.06 32.60
CA ASN A 626 42.59 -86.47 33.95
C ASN A 626 41.58 -87.40 34.65
N TYR A 627 40.32 -87.41 34.20
CA TYR A 627 39.23 -88.19 34.78
C TYR A 627 38.67 -89.25 33.84
N ILE A 628 39.44 -89.65 32.83
CA ILE A 628 39.07 -90.69 31.86
C ILE A 628 40.12 -91.80 31.89
N ASN A 629 39.68 -93.04 32.11
CA ASN A 629 40.49 -94.20 31.78
C ASN A 629 40.41 -94.41 30.26
N THR A 630 41.48 -94.07 29.56
CA THR A 630 41.55 -94.12 28.09
C THR A 630 41.57 -95.55 27.53
N ALA A 631 42.04 -96.54 28.30
CA ALA A 631 42.06 -97.94 27.89
C ALA A 631 40.65 -98.54 27.82
N THR A 632 39.78 -98.17 28.76
CA THR A 632 38.39 -98.65 28.82
C THR A 632 37.37 -97.62 28.31
N SER A 633 37.82 -96.40 28.02
CA SER A 633 36.99 -95.24 27.66
C SER A 633 35.90 -94.96 28.70
N THR A 634 36.23 -95.05 29.99
CA THR A 634 35.28 -94.84 31.11
C THR A 634 35.68 -93.69 32.03
N VAL A 635 34.69 -93.00 32.59
CA VAL A 635 34.89 -91.92 33.57
C VAL A 635 35.35 -92.48 34.92
N THR A 636 36.40 -91.89 35.50
CA THR A 636 36.97 -92.32 36.79
C THR A 636 36.51 -91.49 38.00
N ALA A 637 36.07 -90.24 37.77
CA ALA A 637 35.56 -89.34 38.81
C ALA A 637 34.07 -89.59 39.13
N ASP A 638 33.64 -89.30 40.36
CA ASP A 638 32.23 -89.43 40.77
C ASP A 638 31.30 -88.53 39.95
N VAL A 639 31.78 -87.31 39.64
CA VAL A 639 31.12 -86.36 38.76
C VAL A 639 32.17 -85.71 37.86
N LEU A 640 31.94 -85.76 36.54
CA LEU A 640 32.80 -85.11 35.54
C LEU A 640 31.97 -84.14 34.71
N ASN A 641 32.30 -82.84 34.80
CA ASN A 641 31.65 -81.81 33.99
C ASN A 641 31.97 -81.99 32.49
N ILE A 642 30.92 -82.00 31.68
CA ILE A 642 30.97 -81.92 30.23
C ILE A 642 30.91 -80.45 29.85
N ARG A 643 31.79 -80.00 28.95
CA ARG A 643 31.94 -78.59 28.58
C ARG A 643 31.83 -78.36 27.07
N SER A 644 31.33 -77.20 26.66
CA SER A 644 31.25 -76.81 25.25
C SER A 644 32.60 -76.37 24.65
N THR A 645 33.54 -75.92 25.50
CA THR A 645 34.92 -75.57 25.12
C THR A 645 35.92 -76.21 26.08
N PRO A 646 37.19 -76.43 25.69
CA PRO A 646 38.23 -77.01 26.54
C PRO A 646 38.81 -75.98 27.54
N ALA A 647 37.94 -75.34 28.32
CA ALA A 647 38.27 -74.32 29.31
C ALA A 647 37.50 -74.54 30.62
N VAL A 648 38.09 -74.21 31.77
CA VAL A 648 37.43 -74.38 33.07
C VAL A 648 36.72 -73.08 33.47
N ILE A 649 35.54 -72.83 32.88
CA ILE A 649 34.70 -71.65 33.17
C ILE A 649 33.27 -72.07 33.52
N PRO A 650 32.53 -71.35 34.39
CA PRO A 650 31.18 -71.77 34.79
C PRO A 650 30.17 -71.82 33.64
N THR A 651 30.28 -70.89 32.68
CA THR A 651 29.31 -70.66 31.59
C THR A 651 29.35 -71.70 30.46
N ASN A 652 30.37 -72.57 30.43
CA ASN A 652 30.54 -73.59 29.39
C ASN A 652 30.15 -75.00 29.82
N VAL A 653 29.69 -75.21 31.07
CA VAL A 653 29.23 -76.51 31.55
C VAL A 653 27.86 -76.83 30.95
N ILE A 654 27.76 -77.99 30.28
CA ILE A 654 26.56 -78.39 29.49
C ILE A 654 25.92 -79.69 30.00
N GLY A 655 26.58 -80.37 30.92
CA GLY A 655 26.12 -81.62 31.51
C GLY A 655 27.20 -82.26 32.37
N GLN A 656 26.92 -83.45 32.88
CA GLN A 656 27.83 -84.20 33.73
C GLN A 656 27.78 -85.69 33.37
N PHE A 657 28.94 -86.34 33.42
CA PHE A 657 29.03 -87.79 33.50
C PHE A 657 29.22 -88.23 34.94
N LYS A 658 28.80 -89.46 35.24
CA LYS A 658 29.06 -90.16 36.49
C LYS A 658 30.18 -91.18 36.32
N LYS A 659 30.75 -91.61 37.43
CA LYS A 659 31.76 -92.68 37.45
C LYS A 659 31.25 -93.94 36.73
N GLY A 660 32.07 -94.48 35.85
CA GLY A 660 31.76 -95.66 35.05
C GLY A 660 31.09 -95.38 33.70
N ASP A 661 30.61 -94.14 33.45
CA ASP A 661 30.03 -93.79 32.16
C ASP A 661 31.05 -93.95 31.02
N LYS A 662 30.61 -94.45 29.87
CA LYS A 662 31.45 -94.61 28.67
C LYS A 662 31.50 -93.31 27.87
N VAL A 663 32.70 -92.95 27.39
CA VAL A 663 32.95 -91.72 26.64
C VAL A 663 33.45 -92.04 25.23
N LYS A 664 32.78 -91.49 24.21
CA LYS A 664 33.22 -91.61 22.81
C LYS A 664 34.18 -90.48 22.45
N ILE A 665 35.48 -90.73 22.63
CA ILE A 665 36.54 -89.76 22.28
C ILE A 665 36.70 -89.70 20.75
N ILE A 666 36.70 -88.50 20.20
CA ILE A 666 36.97 -88.20 18.79
C ILE A 666 38.44 -87.82 18.60
N SER A 667 38.95 -86.94 19.46
CA SER A 667 40.33 -86.45 19.42
C SER A 667 40.77 -85.97 20.79
N GLN A 668 42.07 -85.77 20.98
CA GLN A 668 42.65 -85.29 22.22
C GLN A 668 43.52 -84.06 21.94
N THR A 669 43.45 -83.05 22.80
CA THR A 669 44.26 -81.83 22.67
C THR A 669 44.45 -81.19 24.03
N ASN A 670 45.68 -80.89 24.41
CA ASN A 670 46.04 -80.12 25.61
C ASN A 670 45.34 -80.57 26.91
N GLY A 671 45.30 -81.88 27.18
CA GLY A 671 44.67 -82.42 28.40
C GLY A 671 43.14 -82.54 28.33
N TRP A 672 42.53 -82.31 27.18
CA TRP A 672 41.09 -82.46 26.95
C TRP A 672 40.78 -83.55 25.92
N ALA A 673 39.73 -84.31 26.18
CA ALA A 673 39.11 -85.20 25.21
C ALA A 673 37.97 -84.46 24.52
N LYS A 674 38.05 -84.31 23.20
CA LYS A 674 36.91 -83.92 22.36
C LYS A 674 36.01 -85.14 22.19
N ILE A 675 34.74 -85.03 22.53
CA ILE A 675 33.80 -86.16 22.56
C ILE A 675 32.62 -85.91 21.63
N ASN A 676 32.03 -87.01 21.13
CA ASN A 676 30.82 -86.96 20.32
C ASN A 676 29.60 -87.35 21.15
N LEU A 677 28.70 -86.38 21.38
CA LEU A 677 27.41 -86.62 22.04
C LEU A 677 26.24 -86.64 21.04
N GLY A 678 26.48 -86.40 19.75
CA GLY A 678 25.43 -86.04 18.82
C GLY A 678 24.82 -84.70 19.24
N TRP A 679 23.49 -84.67 19.39
CA TRP A 679 22.78 -83.50 19.94
C TRP A 679 23.01 -83.40 21.45
N ARG A 680 23.35 -82.19 21.91
CA ARG A 680 23.62 -81.90 23.32
C ARG A 680 23.10 -80.52 23.73
N ASN A 681 22.98 -80.29 25.04
CA ASN A 681 22.73 -78.95 25.57
C ASN A 681 23.81 -77.97 25.09
N ALA A 682 23.37 -76.78 24.68
CA ALA A 682 24.24 -75.64 24.41
C ALA A 682 24.62 -74.95 25.73
N SER A 683 25.79 -74.32 25.76
CA SER A 683 26.19 -73.47 26.87
C SER A 683 25.68 -72.03 26.69
N SER A 684 25.66 -71.22 27.75
CA SER A 684 25.24 -69.81 27.63
C SER A 684 26.12 -69.02 26.67
N ASP A 685 27.43 -69.34 26.64
CA ASP A 685 28.40 -68.73 25.73
C ASP A 685 28.13 -69.05 24.26
N GLU A 686 27.57 -70.24 23.97
CA GLU A 686 27.17 -70.60 22.61
C GLU A 686 25.83 -69.95 22.23
N VAL A 687 24.89 -69.83 23.19
CA VAL A 687 23.58 -69.21 22.97
C VAL A 687 23.73 -67.72 22.62
N VAL A 688 24.56 -66.97 23.35
CA VAL A 688 24.70 -65.52 23.11
C VAL A 688 25.22 -65.20 21.71
N GLN A 689 26.02 -66.08 21.09
CA GLN A 689 26.52 -65.89 19.72
C GLN A 689 25.38 -65.76 18.69
N TYR A 690 24.25 -66.42 18.96
CA TYR A 690 23.10 -66.43 18.06
C TYR A 690 21.94 -65.53 18.47
N VAL A 691 21.89 -65.11 19.74
CA VAL A 691 20.88 -64.19 20.27
C VAL A 691 21.29 -62.73 20.04
N ASP A 692 22.58 -62.39 20.09
CA ASP A 692 23.00 -61.00 19.90
C ASP A 692 22.90 -60.58 18.42
N PRO A 693 22.02 -59.62 18.06
CA PRO A 693 21.88 -59.14 16.69
C PRO A 693 23.16 -58.47 16.16
N ASN A 694 24.02 -57.94 17.03
CA ASN A 694 25.24 -57.25 16.63
C ASN A 694 26.31 -58.21 16.07
N ASN A 695 26.19 -59.51 16.34
CA ASN A 695 27.07 -60.53 15.74
C ASN A 695 26.79 -60.79 14.26
N PHE A 696 25.76 -60.15 13.68
CA PHE A 696 25.34 -60.35 12.31
C PHE A 696 25.43 -59.05 11.51
N SER A 697 26.44 -58.96 10.64
CA SER A 697 26.57 -57.84 9.69
C SER A 697 25.39 -57.80 8.71
N ARG A 698 24.89 -56.60 8.40
CA ARG A 698 23.79 -56.37 7.45
C ARG A 698 24.07 -56.92 6.06
N ASP A 699 25.34 -56.85 5.63
CA ASP A 699 25.74 -57.30 4.29
C ASP A 699 25.96 -58.83 4.24
N SER A 700 25.81 -59.52 5.37
CA SER A 700 25.89 -60.97 5.46
C SER A 700 24.54 -61.64 5.20
N LYS A 701 24.56 -62.79 4.53
CA LYS A 701 23.39 -63.67 4.39
C LYS A 701 22.73 -64.02 5.72
N TYR A 702 23.47 -64.03 6.83
CA TYR A 702 22.93 -64.33 8.16
C TYR A 702 21.96 -63.26 8.68
N TYR A 703 22.00 -62.05 8.13
CA TYR A 703 21.04 -60.99 8.45
C TYR A 703 19.61 -61.34 8.04
N PHE A 704 19.42 -62.27 7.09
CA PHE A 704 18.11 -62.78 6.68
C PHE A 704 17.33 -63.48 7.80
N GLN A 705 17.97 -63.78 8.93
CA GLN A 705 17.24 -64.27 10.09
C GLN A 705 16.28 -63.22 10.68
N PHE A 706 16.57 -61.94 10.43
CA PHE A 706 15.73 -60.80 10.80
C PHE A 706 14.75 -60.41 9.69
N LEU A 707 14.73 -61.12 8.54
CA LEU A 707 13.80 -60.82 7.47
C LEU A 707 12.37 -60.97 7.98
N LYS A 708 11.58 -59.92 7.81
CA LYS A 708 10.19 -59.85 8.22
C LYS A 708 9.34 -60.64 7.24
N LEU A 709 9.02 -61.86 7.63
CA LEU A 709 8.24 -62.82 6.86
C LEU A 709 6.77 -62.44 6.75
N SER A 710 6.29 -61.48 7.56
CA SER A 710 4.95 -60.89 7.47
C SER A 710 4.82 -59.78 6.42
N GLN A 711 5.90 -59.48 5.68
CA GLN A 711 5.93 -58.46 4.62
C GLN A 711 6.28 -59.10 3.27
N THR A 712 5.54 -58.68 2.24
CA THR A 712 5.84 -59.05 0.87
C THR A 712 7.05 -58.26 0.35
N ALA A 713 7.81 -58.88 -0.56
CA ALA A 713 9.01 -58.25 -1.13
C ALA A 713 8.72 -57.48 -2.43
N GLY A 714 7.51 -57.62 -2.98
CA GLY A 714 7.08 -56.96 -4.21
C GLY A 714 7.64 -57.62 -5.46
N LEU A 715 7.81 -58.94 -5.47
CA LEU A 715 8.47 -59.64 -6.57
C LEU A 715 7.65 -59.61 -7.88
N SER A 716 8.38 -59.54 -9.00
CA SER A 716 7.78 -59.67 -10.33
C SER A 716 7.44 -61.12 -10.67
N VAL A 717 6.19 -61.38 -11.08
CA VAL A 717 5.73 -62.70 -11.56
C VAL A 717 6.64 -63.22 -12.69
N THR A 718 6.98 -62.34 -13.63
CA THR A 718 7.82 -62.69 -14.79
C THR A 718 9.22 -63.08 -14.34
N GLU A 719 9.84 -62.25 -13.50
CA GLU A 719 11.21 -62.46 -13.05
C GLU A 719 11.34 -63.74 -12.22
N VAL A 720 10.41 -63.97 -11.29
CA VAL A 720 10.39 -65.19 -10.45
C VAL A 720 10.21 -66.44 -11.31
N ASN A 721 9.32 -66.40 -12.30
CA ASN A 721 9.14 -67.55 -13.21
C ASN A 721 10.39 -67.85 -14.03
N GLN A 722 11.09 -66.82 -14.52
CA GLN A 722 12.27 -66.96 -15.36
C GLN A 722 13.52 -67.37 -14.57
N LYS A 723 13.73 -66.77 -13.40
CA LYS A 723 15.01 -66.89 -12.68
C LYS A 723 14.96 -67.85 -11.48
N VAL A 724 13.79 -68.04 -10.86
CA VAL A 724 13.65 -68.86 -9.64
C VAL A 724 12.93 -70.18 -9.89
N LEU A 725 11.75 -70.13 -10.53
CA LEU A 725 10.88 -71.31 -10.73
C LEU A 725 11.14 -72.05 -12.06
N ALA A 726 12.05 -71.56 -12.90
CA ALA A 726 12.44 -72.25 -14.12
C ALA A 726 13.00 -73.66 -13.81
N GLY A 727 12.43 -74.67 -14.45
CA GLY A 727 12.84 -76.07 -14.28
C GLY A 727 12.54 -76.66 -12.90
N LYS A 728 11.68 -76.04 -12.09
CA LYS A 728 11.31 -76.53 -10.74
C LYS A 728 10.07 -77.44 -10.77
N GLY A 729 10.07 -78.40 -11.69
CA GLY A 729 8.98 -79.37 -11.85
C GLY A 729 7.61 -78.70 -11.98
N ILE A 730 6.64 -79.18 -11.21
CA ILE A 730 5.25 -78.67 -11.24
C ILE A 730 5.10 -77.22 -10.77
N LEU A 731 6.13 -76.65 -10.13
CA LEU A 731 6.15 -75.24 -9.69
C LEU A 731 6.56 -74.29 -10.83
N THR A 732 7.02 -74.81 -11.97
CA THR A 732 7.35 -73.99 -13.14
C THR A 732 6.14 -73.17 -13.59
N GLY A 733 6.32 -71.85 -13.76
CA GLY A 733 5.25 -70.94 -14.18
C GLY A 733 4.27 -70.52 -13.07
N LYS A 734 4.44 -71.01 -11.83
CA LYS A 734 3.48 -70.79 -10.72
C LYS A 734 3.77 -69.56 -9.87
N ALA A 735 4.65 -68.64 -10.28
CA ALA A 735 4.98 -67.45 -9.49
C ALA A 735 3.74 -66.64 -9.11
N LYS A 736 2.76 -66.51 -10.00
CA LYS A 736 1.51 -65.80 -9.71
C LYS A 736 0.77 -66.39 -8.51
N ALA A 737 0.67 -67.71 -8.40
CA ALA A 737 -0.03 -68.35 -7.27
C ALA A 737 0.69 -68.10 -5.94
N PHE A 738 2.03 -68.12 -5.94
CA PHE A 738 2.82 -67.78 -4.75
C PHE A 738 2.67 -66.31 -4.35
N ILE A 739 2.69 -65.38 -5.32
CA ILE A 739 2.52 -63.95 -5.06
C ILE A 739 1.09 -63.63 -4.62
N ASP A 740 0.08 -64.24 -5.23
CA ASP A 740 -1.33 -64.09 -4.80
C ASP A 740 -1.50 -64.61 -3.36
N ALA A 741 -0.93 -65.77 -3.04
CA ALA A 741 -0.95 -66.35 -1.69
C ALA A 741 -0.24 -65.45 -0.67
N ALA A 742 0.94 -64.95 -1.03
CA ALA A 742 1.74 -64.02 -0.24
C ALA A 742 0.97 -62.73 0.08
N ASN A 743 0.36 -62.11 -0.93
CA ASN A 743 -0.46 -60.92 -0.76
C ASN A 743 -1.71 -61.19 0.09
N GLN A 744 -2.39 -62.31 -0.16
CA GLN A 744 -3.63 -62.66 0.54
C GLN A 744 -3.39 -62.92 2.04
N TYR A 745 -2.28 -63.55 2.40
CA TYR A 745 -2.00 -63.96 3.77
C TYR A 745 -0.90 -63.13 4.44
N GLY A 746 -0.40 -62.07 3.79
CA GLY A 746 0.65 -61.20 4.30
C GLY A 746 1.92 -61.99 4.64
N ILE A 747 2.43 -62.78 3.69
CA ILE A 747 3.62 -63.61 3.87
C ILE A 747 4.64 -63.26 2.80
N ASN A 748 5.92 -63.25 3.15
CA ASN A 748 6.99 -63.09 2.18
C ASN A 748 6.93 -64.20 1.11
N GLU A 749 6.73 -63.80 -0.14
CA GLU A 749 6.54 -64.70 -1.28
C GLU A 749 7.77 -65.58 -1.54
N LEU A 750 8.99 -65.05 -1.36
CA LEU A 750 10.20 -65.84 -1.56
C LEU A 750 10.44 -66.84 -0.43
N TYR A 751 10.00 -66.52 0.78
CA TYR A 751 9.96 -67.49 1.87
C TYR A 751 9.02 -68.66 1.55
N LEU A 752 7.80 -68.39 1.05
CA LEU A 752 6.88 -69.45 0.60
C LEU A 752 7.47 -70.30 -0.52
N ILE A 753 8.07 -69.66 -1.52
CA ILE A 753 8.73 -70.37 -2.63
C ILE A 753 9.91 -71.22 -2.11
N SER A 754 10.74 -70.67 -1.24
CA SER A 754 11.87 -71.38 -0.61
C SER A 754 11.40 -72.63 0.13
N HIS A 755 10.31 -72.52 0.91
CA HIS A 755 9.68 -73.64 1.60
C HIS A 755 9.12 -74.67 0.62
N ALA A 756 8.34 -74.26 -0.36
CA ALA A 756 7.78 -75.19 -1.34
C ALA A 756 8.88 -75.94 -2.09
N LEU A 757 9.94 -75.25 -2.53
CA LEU A 757 11.09 -75.88 -3.18
C LEU A 757 11.83 -76.86 -2.28
N LEU A 758 11.86 -76.64 -0.96
CA LEU A 758 12.49 -77.55 -0.02
C LEU A 758 11.62 -78.79 0.20
N GLU A 759 10.35 -78.59 0.52
CA GLU A 759 9.42 -79.66 0.90
C GLU A 759 9.02 -80.56 -0.28
N THR A 760 9.05 -80.02 -1.51
CA THR A 760 8.70 -80.78 -2.72
C THR A 760 9.90 -81.35 -3.47
N GLY A 761 11.13 -81.12 -2.98
CA GLY A 761 12.35 -81.50 -3.71
C GLY A 761 12.47 -80.78 -5.06
N ASN A 762 12.26 -79.46 -5.09
CA ASN A 762 12.17 -78.64 -6.31
C ASN A 762 10.98 -79.02 -7.23
N GLY A 763 9.84 -79.34 -6.65
CA GLY A 763 8.59 -79.59 -7.38
C GLY A 763 8.46 -80.98 -8.00
N THR A 764 9.26 -81.95 -7.56
CA THR A 764 9.31 -83.30 -8.14
C THR A 764 8.76 -84.40 -7.24
N SER A 765 8.40 -84.12 -5.98
CA SER A 765 7.82 -85.12 -5.09
C SER A 765 6.45 -85.61 -5.58
N ASP A 766 6.08 -86.85 -5.24
CA ASP A 766 4.79 -87.44 -5.63
C ASP A 766 3.61 -86.61 -5.12
N LEU A 767 3.71 -86.16 -3.87
CA LEU A 767 2.67 -85.36 -3.23
C LEU A 767 2.50 -83.96 -3.87
N ALA A 768 3.59 -83.40 -4.44
CA ALA A 768 3.54 -82.15 -5.21
C ALA A 768 2.99 -82.36 -6.63
N ASN A 769 3.34 -83.46 -7.30
CA ASN A 769 2.82 -83.82 -8.63
C ASN A 769 1.37 -84.32 -8.60
N GLY A 770 0.89 -84.63 -7.39
CA GLY A 770 -0.48 -84.90 -7.03
C GLY A 770 -0.79 -86.39 -6.99
N LEU A 771 -1.50 -86.80 -5.93
CA LEU A 771 -1.91 -88.18 -5.68
C LEU A 771 -3.42 -88.31 -5.80
N THR A 772 -3.91 -89.48 -6.17
CA THR A 772 -5.35 -89.76 -6.14
C THR A 772 -5.75 -90.19 -4.73
N TYR A 773 -6.68 -89.45 -4.12
CA TYR A 773 -7.29 -89.78 -2.83
C TYR A 773 -8.81 -89.65 -2.95
N ASN A 774 -9.57 -90.69 -2.57
CA ASN A 774 -11.03 -90.75 -2.73
C ASN A 774 -11.52 -90.33 -4.14
N GLY A 775 -10.86 -90.82 -5.19
CA GLY A 775 -11.22 -90.57 -6.58
C GLY A 775 -10.91 -89.17 -7.12
N LYS A 776 -10.29 -88.28 -6.33
CA LYS A 776 -9.84 -86.95 -6.78
C LYS A 776 -8.32 -86.83 -6.70
N LYS A 777 -7.73 -86.16 -7.68
CA LYS A 777 -6.32 -85.78 -7.64
C LYS A 777 -6.14 -84.57 -6.71
N VAL A 778 -5.24 -84.70 -5.74
CA VAL A 778 -4.96 -83.69 -4.71
C VAL A 778 -3.47 -83.36 -4.69
N TYR A 779 -3.14 -82.14 -4.32
CA TYR A 779 -1.78 -81.61 -4.36
C TYR A 779 -1.39 -81.02 -3.01
N ASN A 780 -0.13 -81.14 -2.60
CA ASN A 780 0.37 -80.51 -1.39
C ASN A 780 1.80 -80.02 -1.60
N MET A 781 1.99 -78.70 -1.57
CA MET A 781 3.25 -78.04 -1.93
C MET A 781 4.16 -77.78 -0.73
N TYR A 782 3.73 -78.12 0.48
CA TYR A 782 4.47 -77.80 1.71
C TYR A 782 4.55 -78.99 2.68
N GLY A 783 4.14 -80.19 2.26
CA GLY A 783 4.16 -81.39 3.11
C GLY A 783 3.24 -81.32 4.33
N ILE A 784 2.19 -80.49 4.30
CA ILE A 784 1.32 -80.27 5.47
C ILE A 784 0.49 -81.53 5.74
N GLY A 785 0.52 -82.04 6.97
CA GLY A 785 -0.17 -83.27 7.35
C GLY A 785 0.50 -84.56 6.86
N ALA A 786 1.72 -84.50 6.33
CA ALA A 786 2.50 -85.67 5.90
C ALA A 786 3.32 -86.23 7.07
N TYR A 787 2.83 -87.29 7.73
CA TYR A 787 3.52 -87.93 8.86
C TYR A 787 4.56 -88.96 8.38
N ASP A 788 5.70 -89.05 9.08
CA ASP A 788 6.84 -89.93 8.75
C ASP A 788 6.46 -91.41 8.53
N SER A 789 5.37 -91.88 9.15
CA SER A 789 4.88 -93.25 9.01
C SER A 789 4.31 -93.57 7.63
N ASN A 790 3.64 -92.61 6.98
CA ASN A 790 3.15 -92.71 5.60
C ASN A 790 2.86 -91.30 5.03
N PRO A 791 3.89 -90.55 4.63
CA PRO A 791 3.76 -89.14 4.31
C PRO A 791 2.85 -88.88 3.11
N ASN A 792 2.86 -89.78 2.12
CA ASN A 792 2.03 -89.68 0.92
C ASN A 792 0.53 -89.85 1.23
N TYR A 793 0.16 -90.86 2.03
CA TYR A 793 -1.24 -91.10 2.38
C TYR A 793 -1.83 -89.96 3.22
N TYR A 794 -1.16 -89.60 4.33
CA TYR A 794 -1.69 -88.59 5.25
C TYR A 794 -1.64 -87.18 4.65
N GLY A 795 -0.60 -86.87 3.87
CA GLY A 795 -0.51 -85.61 3.14
C GLY A 795 -1.61 -85.46 2.08
N ALA A 796 -1.94 -86.54 1.37
CA ALA A 796 -3.02 -86.54 0.37
C ALA A 796 -4.41 -86.45 1.04
N LYS A 797 -4.62 -87.16 2.15
CA LYS A 797 -5.85 -87.05 2.95
C LYS A 797 -6.07 -85.59 3.40
N TYR A 798 -5.05 -84.96 3.97
CA TYR A 798 -5.13 -83.58 4.42
C TYR A 798 -5.44 -82.62 3.25
N ALA A 799 -4.75 -82.79 2.12
CA ALA A 799 -5.00 -81.99 0.91
C ALA A 799 -6.44 -82.14 0.38
N TYR A 800 -7.01 -83.35 0.45
CA TYR A 800 -8.41 -83.59 0.09
C TYR A 800 -9.38 -82.84 1.00
N GLU A 801 -9.17 -82.91 2.32
CA GLU A 801 -9.99 -82.24 3.32
C GLU A 801 -9.93 -80.70 3.20
N GLN A 802 -8.80 -80.17 2.75
CA GLN A 802 -8.60 -78.73 2.49
C GLN A 802 -9.01 -78.28 1.08
N GLY A 803 -9.46 -79.20 0.22
CA GLY A 803 -9.91 -78.89 -1.15
C GLY A 803 -8.80 -78.53 -2.14
N TRP A 804 -7.57 -79.01 -1.93
CA TRP A 804 -6.40 -78.69 -2.76
C TRP A 804 -6.35 -79.52 -4.04
N PHE A 805 -7.33 -79.30 -4.93
CA PHE A 805 -7.51 -80.05 -6.18
C PHE A 805 -6.71 -79.50 -7.37
N THR A 806 -5.96 -78.42 -7.18
CA THR A 806 -5.02 -77.88 -8.18
C THR A 806 -3.71 -77.48 -7.51
N PRO A 807 -2.58 -77.43 -8.27
CA PRO A 807 -1.31 -76.91 -7.77
C PRO A 807 -1.44 -75.51 -7.14
N GLU A 808 -2.18 -74.60 -7.77
CA GLU A 808 -2.40 -73.23 -7.30
C GLU A 808 -3.23 -73.20 -5.99
N ALA A 809 -4.28 -74.02 -5.89
CA ALA A 809 -5.07 -74.13 -4.66
C ALA A 809 -4.22 -74.67 -3.49
N ALA A 810 -3.32 -75.62 -3.77
CA ALA A 810 -2.38 -76.15 -2.78
C ALA A 810 -1.34 -75.10 -2.34
N ILE A 811 -0.84 -74.26 -3.28
CA ILE A 811 0.08 -73.16 -2.98
C ILE A 811 -0.60 -72.13 -2.06
N ILE A 812 -1.81 -71.69 -2.41
CA ILE A 812 -2.57 -70.67 -1.66
C ILE A 812 -3.03 -71.23 -0.30
N GLY A 813 -3.65 -72.41 -0.28
CA GLY A 813 -4.13 -73.02 0.95
C GLY A 813 -3.02 -73.39 1.93
N GLY A 814 -1.87 -73.85 1.43
CA GLY A 814 -0.72 -74.12 2.28
C GLY A 814 -0.09 -72.85 2.86
N ALA A 815 -0.08 -71.74 2.11
CA ALA A 815 0.35 -70.44 2.64
C ALA A 815 -0.54 -69.95 3.79
N LYS A 816 -1.87 -70.13 3.70
CA LYS A 816 -2.82 -69.85 4.79
C LYS A 816 -2.43 -70.56 6.08
N PHE A 817 -2.11 -71.86 5.98
CA PHE A 817 -1.68 -72.67 7.11
C PHE A 817 -0.39 -72.11 7.73
N ILE A 818 0.65 -71.90 6.91
CA ILE A 818 1.95 -71.36 7.35
C ILE A 818 1.79 -69.99 8.04
N GLY A 819 0.97 -69.10 7.47
CA GLY A 819 0.71 -67.77 8.02
C GLY A 819 0.06 -67.82 9.40
N SER A 820 -0.98 -68.62 9.57
CA SER A 820 -1.76 -68.69 10.82
C SER A 820 -1.02 -69.34 11.99
N SER A 821 -0.12 -70.30 11.73
CA SER A 821 0.54 -71.05 12.79
C SER A 821 1.72 -70.31 13.43
N TYR A 822 2.41 -69.44 12.70
CA TYR A 822 3.62 -68.76 13.19
C TYR A 822 3.68 -67.26 12.89
N ILE A 823 3.54 -66.85 11.62
CA ILE A 823 3.80 -65.47 11.18
C ILE A 823 2.77 -64.50 11.76
N HIS A 824 1.49 -64.85 11.70
CA HIS A 824 0.36 -64.04 12.20
C HIS A 824 -0.27 -64.65 13.44
N ASN A 825 0.47 -65.50 14.16
CA ASN A 825 -0.04 -66.10 15.39
C ASN A 825 -0.29 -65.00 16.43
N THR A 826 -1.54 -64.84 16.87
CA THR A 826 -1.96 -63.75 17.75
C THR A 826 -1.36 -63.81 19.15
N ALA A 827 -0.88 -64.99 19.59
CA ALA A 827 -0.27 -65.16 20.91
C ALA A 827 1.25 -64.93 20.90
N TYR A 828 1.95 -65.24 19.79
CA TYR A 828 3.42 -65.26 19.75
C TYR A 828 4.05 -64.28 18.74
N ASN A 829 3.34 -63.92 17.66
CA ASN A 829 3.76 -62.98 16.62
C ASN A 829 5.21 -63.16 16.13
N GLN A 830 5.54 -64.37 15.68
CA GLN A 830 6.90 -64.78 15.32
C GLN A 830 7.14 -64.62 13.81
N ASP A 831 7.20 -63.37 13.35
CA ASP A 831 7.29 -63.02 11.94
C ASP A 831 8.72 -62.90 11.39
N THR A 832 9.73 -63.39 12.12
CA THR A 832 11.11 -63.55 11.62
C THR A 832 11.66 -64.91 12.04
N LEU A 833 12.63 -65.46 11.30
CA LEU A 833 13.30 -66.72 11.70
C LEU A 833 13.95 -66.58 13.08
N TYR A 834 14.46 -65.38 13.41
CA TYR A 834 14.97 -65.04 14.73
C TYR A 834 13.90 -65.19 15.80
N LYS A 835 12.70 -64.59 15.62
CA LYS A 835 11.60 -64.69 16.59
C LYS A 835 11.06 -66.11 16.71
N MET A 836 10.99 -66.85 15.59
CA MET A 836 10.59 -68.27 15.57
C MET A 836 11.56 -69.13 16.38
N ARG A 837 12.87 -68.89 16.30
CA ARG A 837 13.85 -69.62 17.10
C ARG A 837 13.87 -69.17 18.55
N TRP A 838 14.00 -67.88 18.78
CA TRP A 838 14.39 -67.36 20.08
C TRP A 838 13.21 -67.03 20.96
N SER A 839 12.11 -66.49 20.45
CA SER A 839 10.92 -66.09 21.24
C SER A 839 11.27 -65.28 22.51
N SER A 840 10.86 -64.01 22.61
CA SER A 840 11.17 -63.19 23.79
C SER A 840 10.64 -63.78 25.12
N THR A 841 9.67 -64.69 25.04
CA THR A 841 9.11 -65.43 26.18
C THR A 841 9.76 -66.78 26.44
N ALA A 842 10.68 -67.24 25.58
CA ALA A 842 11.22 -68.61 25.57
C ALA A 842 10.12 -69.70 25.48
N THR A 843 8.99 -69.38 24.85
CA THR A 843 7.89 -70.32 24.60
C THR A 843 7.64 -70.44 23.10
N HIS A 844 7.01 -71.54 22.66
CA HIS A 844 6.66 -71.77 21.26
C HIS A 844 7.84 -71.59 20.28
N GLN A 845 9.00 -72.16 20.62
CA GLN A 845 10.17 -72.11 19.75
C GLN A 845 10.06 -73.16 18.65
N TYR A 846 10.37 -72.76 17.42
CA TYR A 846 10.30 -73.65 16.26
C TYR A 846 11.32 -74.79 16.31
N ALA A 847 12.46 -74.58 16.99
CA ALA A 847 13.53 -75.56 17.09
C ALA A 847 14.32 -75.38 18.38
N THR A 848 14.90 -76.48 18.86
CA THR A 848 15.85 -76.48 19.99
C THR A 848 17.28 -76.14 19.56
N ASP A 849 17.65 -76.40 18.30
CA ASP A 849 18.98 -76.08 17.74
C ASP A 849 19.26 -74.57 17.77
N ILE A 850 20.25 -74.12 18.54
CA ILE A 850 20.66 -72.70 18.62
C ILE A 850 21.05 -72.12 17.26
N GLY A 851 21.56 -72.94 16.34
CA GLY A 851 21.95 -72.55 15.00
C GLY A 851 20.81 -72.61 13.99
N TRP A 852 19.57 -72.92 14.40
CA TRP A 852 18.49 -73.21 13.44
C TRP A 852 18.24 -72.08 12.45
N ALA A 853 18.01 -70.84 12.95
CA ALA A 853 17.72 -69.68 12.11
C ALA A 853 18.91 -69.37 11.18
N TYR A 854 20.12 -69.40 11.73
CA TYR A 854 21.38 -69.25 11.01
C TYR A 854 21.55 -70.28 9.87
N LYS A 855 21.11 -71.52 10.08
CA LYS A 855 21.16 -72.59 9.06
C LYS A 855 20.08 -72.41 7.97
N GLN A 856 18.94 -71.80 8.28
CA GLN A 856 17.81 -71.66 7.33
C GLN A 856 18.02 -70.55 6.26
N VAL A 857 18.78 -69.51 6.56
CA VAL A 857 18.85 -68.31 5.69
C VAL A 857 19.47 -68.53 4.31
N ASN A 858 20.31 -69.55 4.14
CA ASN A 858 21.12 -69.73 2.94
C ASN A 858 20.28 -69.84 1.66
N ARG A 859 19.19 -70.61 1.71
CA ARG A 859 18.32 -70.82 0.53
C ARG A 859 17.62 -69.53 0.15
N MET A 860 17.05 -68.82 1.12
CA MET A 860 16.35 -67.56 0.88
C MET A 860 17.28 -66.50 0.31
N TYR A 861 18.48 -66.34 0.90
CA TYR A 861 19.51 -65.43 0.37
C TYR A 861 19.89 -65.75 -1.08
N SER A 862 20.14 -67.03 -1.38
CA SER A 862 20.52 -67.46 -2.73
C SER A 862 19.41 -67.20 -3.75
N LEU A 863 18.14 -67.30 -3.36
CA LEU A 863 17.02 -66.98 -4.24
C LEU A 863 16.90 -65.46 -4.46
N TYR A 864 17.07 -64.64 -3.42
CA TYR A 864 17.06 -63.18 -3.58
C TYR A 864 18.22 -62.69 -4.45
N SER A 865 19.39 -63.33 -4.39
CA SER A 865 20.54 -62.97 -5.24
C SER A 865 20.33 -63.24 -6.74
N LEU A 866 19.25 -63.92 -7.12
CA LEU A 866 18.87 -64.11 -8.53
C LEU A 866 17.96 -62.98 -9.04
N LEU A 867 17.41 -62.15 -8.16
CA LEU A 867 16.38 -61.17 -8.47
C LEU A 867 16.94 -59.76 -8.41
N ASP A 868 16.34 -58.84 -9.17
CA ASP A 868 16.73 -57.44 -9.24
C ASP A 868 15.64 -56.51 -8.65
N GLY A 869 14.36 -56.90 -8.76
CA GLY A 869 13.21 -56.09 -8.37
C GLY A 869 12.56 -56.54 -7.06
N TYR A 870 13.13 -56.16 -5.91
CA TYR A 870 12.56 -56.47 -4.60
C TYR A 870 12.85 -55.41 -3.53
N THR A 871 12.11 -55.45 -2.42
CA THR A 871 12.40 -54.70 -1.20
C THR A 871 12.50 -55.67 -0.02
N LEU A 872 13.56 -55.58 0.78
CA LEU A 872 13.74 -56.40 1.98
C LEU A 872 13.28 -55.62 3.20
N TYR A 873 12.39 -56.21 3.99
CA TYR A 873 11.95 -55.65 5.27
C TYR A 873 12.61 -56.44 6.39
N TYR A 874 13.32 -55.76 7.28
CA TYR A 874 13.99 -56.37 8.43
C TYR A 874 13.38 -55.87 9.74
N ASP A 875 13.23 -56.78 10.69
CA ASP A 875 12.85 -56.49 12.07
C ASP A 875 13.92 -57.06 13.00
N VAL A 876 14.78 -56.15 13.47
CA VAL A 876 15.97 -56.47 14.26
C VAL A 876 15.64 -56.28 15.75
N PRO A 877 15.91 -57.28 16.62
CA PRO A 877 15.69 -57.11 18.04
C PRO A 877 16.64 -56.03 18.60
N GLU A 878 16.17 -55.25 19.56
CA GLU A 878 16.97 -54.31 20.32
C GLU A 878 16.87 -54.65 21.81
N TYR A 879 18.03 -54.85 22.44
CA TYR A 879 18.19 -55.13 23.87
C TYR A 879 18.64 -53.86 24.60
N LYS A 880 18.30 -53.76 25.90
CA LYS A 880 18.65 -52.62 26.76
C LYS A 880 20.14 -52.49 27.04
#